data_AF-A0A9X1B4X1-F1
#
_entry.id   AF-A0A9X1B4X1-F1
#
_cell.length_a   1.000
_cell.length_b   1.000
_cell.length_c   1.000
_cell.angle_alpha   90.00
_cell.angle_beta   90.00
_cell.angle_gamma   90.00
#
_symmetry.space_group_name_H-M   'P 1'
#
loop_
_entity.id
_entity.type
_entity.pdbx_description
1 polymer ?
#
loop_
_entity_poly.entity_id
_entity_poly.type
_entity_poly.pdbx_seq_one_letter_code
_entity_poly.pdbx_strand_id
1 'polypeptide(L)'
;MRNHYRRSQPWPRQPARPWVIANALLLLLFSQSAGAWHTFTHPLIVEAAYNALPVDIQQAFRDRLDDVKRGSIAPDLLGDWINHEIDLHPSIDFSRPESLLNLQATAAQVVDELGSGSSSAAQRLGEFFHYAQDHLHPLHTGNDPRETALLHRQQEQQTYARRAELPQFADPGIRRWDQVMAWAEVAIPRANRLYSPWVEAAVAETDSFPLAVKAFHQAVADTRDLWVSLWYQAFPEQARMHLQLNRTALQPGQGVRMTVSPSMPALDSSPDRVADAITSPAIELSWTQITDGAVLKTEAPVLINNQTMVDAPLIEGDYRLTAQHEGQSSDVLVKVRRQPFFDISTLAPLAYVLEARWPHSPMHFRQSVQPWDFIAVGGCRDDPMTELEEGIASPFIPGDFTHLSVYLGRDAAGRPIAMELTDEIRLPEITQLRITVLPEGSDEAPDRLGLPQVEIGYQHCHWRWSRPLQPADRDAVADAADTLIATLQRHWQSDFPYQLPYLWSGQLLDRNVWLIDDGLELGANCTDYWLSVLEEVAGVCLTGTRMSAAEITDFFQTDPIGSKTPIPDFLNPLPFPVTAKDILNLGYTIIDPPPHRFSCDGTEETGLAFPSRFILSPDLGQSSFLPTAAVLPPPSPWWALIRQLYQRLQLGLQVPQQP
;
A
#
# COMPACT_ATOMS: atom_id res chain seq x y z
N MET A 1 -80.12 45.07 -33.20
CA MET A 1 -80.44 43.87 -32.39
C MET A 1 -79.26 43.59 -31.47
N ARG A 2 -79.53 43.39 -30.18
CA ARG A 2 -78.58 43.04 -29.12
C ARG A 2 -78.03 41.62 -29.33
N ASN A 3 -76.74 41.36 -29.03
CA ASN A 3 -76.31 40.35 -28.03
C ASN A 3 -74.79 40.04 -28.03
N HIS A 4 -74.23 40.21 -26.83
CA HIS A 4 -73.07 39.59 -26.17
C HIS A 4 -71.92 38.91 -26.96
N TYR A 5 -70.74 39.55 -26.91
CA TYR A 5 -69.45 38.85 -26.80
C TYR A 5 -68.72 39.37 -25.55
N ARG A 6 -68.41 38.47 -24.61
CA ARG A 6 -67.63 38.75 -23.39
C ARG A 6 -66.22 39.19 -23.77
N ARG A 7 -65.82 40.38 -23.32
CA ARG A 7 -64.40 40.79 -23.27
C ARG A 7 -63.72 40.04 -22.12
N SER A 8 -62.75 39.20 -22.42
CA SER A 8 -61.76 38.72 -21.46
C SER A 8 -60.92 39.92 -21.00
N GLN A 9 -60.88 40.16 -19.69
CA GLN A 9 -59.96 41.15 -19.13
C GLN A 9 -58.52 40.63 -19.24
N PRO A 10 -57.55 41.47 -19.61
CA PRO A 10 -56.14 41.13 -19.48
C PRO A 10 -55.80 40.99 -18.00
N TRP A 11 -55.23 39.85 -17.61
CA TRP A 11 -54.71 39.63 -16.27
C TRP A 11 -53.66 40.71 -15.96
N PRO A 12 -53.71 41.34 -14.78
CA PRO A 12 -52.67 42.29 -14.39
C PRO A 12 -51.34 41.55 -14.28
N ARG A 13 -50.37 41.92 -15.14
CA ARG A 13 -48.98 41.53 -15.00
C ARG A 13 -48.46 42.15 -13.71
N GLN A 14 -48.55 41.43 -12.60
CA GLN A 14 -47.80 41.81 -11.42
C GLN A 14 -46.30 41.72 -11.77
N PRO A 15 -45.48 42.74 -11.47
CA PRO A 15 -44.04 42.63 -11.64
C PRO A 15 -43.57 41.41 -10.86
N ALA A 16 -42.79 40.54 -11.51
CA ALA A 16 -42.17 39.41 -10.84
C ALA A 16 -41.48 39.95 -9.59
N ARG A 17 -41.89 39.47 -8.42
CA ARG A 17 -41.38 39.98 -7.16
C ARG A 17 -39.86 39.78 -7.17
N PRO A 18 -39.04 40.74 -6.71
CA PRO A 18 -37.59 40.66 -6.81
C PRO A 18 -36.98 39.38 -6.23
N TRP A 19 -37.65 38.74 -5.26
CA TRP A 19 -37.26 37.43 -4.73
C TRP A 19 -37.45 36.27 -5.72
N VAL A 20 -38.39 36.33 -6.66
CA VAL A 20 -38.57 35.33 -7.73
C VAL A 20 -37.42 35.43 -8.73
N ILE A 21 -36.99 36.65 -9.06
CA ILE A 21 -35.84 36.89 -9.95
C ILE A 21 -34.54 36.49 -9.24
N ALA A 22 -34.37 36.83 -7.95
CA ALA A 22 -33.23 36.40 -7.15
C ALA A 22 -33.17 34.87 -6.98
N ASN A 23 -34.30 34.21 -6.72
CA ASN A 23 -34.36 32.75 -6.63
C ASN A 23 -34.17 32.08 -7.99
N ALA A 24 -34.64 32.68 -9.09
CA ALA A 24 -34.38 32.17 -10.44
C ALA A 24 -32.91 32.36 -10.85
N LEU A 25 -32.26 33.47 -10.45
CA LEU A 25 -30.82 33.69 -10.63
C LEU A 25 -30.00 32.74 -9.76
N LEU A 26 -30.39 32.53 -8.49
CA LEU A 26 -29.81 31.48 -7.65
C LEU A 26 -29.98 30.12 -8.32
N LEU A 27 -31.19 29.74 -8.71
CA LEU A 27 -31.45 28.47 -9.40
C LEU A 27 -30.65 28.33 -10.70
N LEU A 28 -30.48 29.41 -11.48
CA LEU A 28 -29.67 29.39 -12.69
C LEU A 28 -28.17 29.25 -12.40
N LEU A 29 -27.66 29.95 -11.37
CA LEU A 29 -26.27 29.85 -10.90
C LEU A 29 -25.96 28.49 -10.26
N PHE A 30 -26.94 27.86 -9.61
CA PHE A 30 -26.82 26.52 -9.01
C PHE A 30 -27.22 25.37 -9.96
N SER A 31 -27.77 25.68 -11.14
CA SER A 31 -28.12 24.67 -12.17
C SER A 31 -27.01 24.39 -13.18
N GLN A 32 -25.91 25.16 -13.15
CA GLN A 32 -24.70 24.89 -13.94
C GLN A 32 -23.70 24.14 -13.06
N SER A 33 -23.84 22.82 -13.09
CA SER A 33 -23.34 21.83 -12.14
C SER A 33 -21.85 21.48 -12.21
N ALA A 34 -21.02 22.29 -12.87
CA ALA A 34 -19.56 22.17 -12.75
C ALA A 34 -19.10 22.51 -11.33
N GLY A 35 -19.73 23.49 -10.68
CA GLY A 35 -19.34 23.94 -9.34
C GLY A 35 -19.60 22.94 -8.21
N ALA A 36 -20.13 21.74 -8.45
CA ALA A 36 -20.56 20.88 -7.35
C ALA A 36 -19.38 20.29 -6.57
N TRP A 37 -18.37 19.78 -7.29
CA TRP A 37 -17.13 19.30 -6.68
C TRP A 37 -16.27 20.47 -6.19
N HIS A 38 -15.96 21.37 -7.11
CA HIS A 38 -15.28 22.65 -6.92
C HIS A 38 -15.78 23.49 -5.71
N THR A 39 -17.09 23.65 -5.54
CA THR A 39 -17.65 24.52 -4.47
C THR A 39 -18.00 23.76 -3.19
N PHE A 40 -18.24 22.45 -3.25
CA PHE A 40 -18.79 21.73 -2.09
C PHE A 40 -18.04 20.47 -1.68
N THR A 41 -17.35 19.76 -2.58
CA THR A 41 -16.59 18.56 -2.20
C THR A 41 -15.30 18.93 -1.48
N HIS A 42 -14.55 19.95 -1.91
CA HIS A 42 -13.33 20.38 -1.20
C HIS A 42 -13.59 20.72 0.28
N PRO A 43 -14.59 21.55 0.63
CA PRO A 43 -14.93 21.79 2.04
C PRO A 43 -15.31 20.53 2.83
N LEU A 44 -15.93 19.53 2.18
CA LEU A 44 -16.28 18.27 2.81
C LEU A 44 -15.03 17.43 3.09
N ILE A 45 -14.09 17.37 2.14
CA ILE A 45 -12.81 16.69 2.32
C ILE A 45 -12.01 17.37 3.44
N VAL A 46 -11.92 18.71 3.43
CA VAL A 46 -11.27 19.50 4.49
C VAL A 46 -11.89 19.21 5.86
N GLU A 47 -13.21 19.18 5.97
CA GLU A 47 -13.90 18.93 7.23
C GLU A 47 -13.68 17.49 7.72
N ALA A 48 -13.77 16.50 6.84
CA ALA A 48 -13.49 15.11 7.18
C ALA A 48 -12.01 14.91 7.59
N ALA A 49 -11.08 15.53 6.87
CA ALA A 49 -9.66 15.50 7.20
C ALA A 49 -9.39 16.17 8.54
N TYR A 50 -9.98 17.34 8.79
CA TYR A 50 -9.90 18.04 10.08
C TYR A 50 -10.38 17.14 11.23
N ASN A 51 -11.52 16.47 11.08
CA ASN A 51 -12.06 15.58 12.11
C ASN A 51 -11.16 14.36 12.38
N ALA A 52 -10.30 13.99 11.42
CA ALA A 52 -9.31 12.93 11.54
C ALA A 52 -7.92 13.41 12.02
N LEU A 53 -7.72 14.72 12.28
CA LEU A 53 -6.44 15.23 12.77
C LEU A 53 -6.21 14.87 14.24
N PRO A 54 -4.94 14.89 14.71
CA PRO A 54 -4.62 14.97 16.12
C PRO A 54 -5.38 16.12 16.82
N VAL A 55 -5.88 15.88 18.03
CA VAL A 55 -6.80 16.81 18.72
C VAL A 55 -6.18 18.18 19.01
N ASP A 56 -4.87 18.24 19.22
CA ASP A 56 -4.13 19.49 19.40
C ASP A 56 -4.12 20.33 18.12
N ILE A 57 -3.90 19.71 16.96
CA ILE A 57 -4.01 20.39 15.65
C ILE A 57 -5.47 20.80 15.41
N GLN A 58 -6.45 19.94 15.71
CA GLN A 58 -7.86 20.32 15.63
C GLN A 58 -8.16 21.56 16.47
N GLN A 59 -7.69 21.59 17.72
CA GLN A 59 -7.88 22.73 18.61
C GLN A 59 -7.26 24.02 18.05
N ALA A 60 -6.08 23.94 17.42
CA ALA A 60 -5.42 25.09 16.81
C ALA A 60 -6.22 25.69 15.65
N PHE A 61 -6.95 24.86 14.90
CA PHE A 61 -7.76 25.29 13.76
C PHE A 61 -9.26 25.42 14.05
N ARG A 62 -9.74 25.11 15.27
CA ARG A 62 -11.18 25.08 15.58
C ARG A 62 -11.92 26.36 15.18
N ASP A 63 -11.38 27.51 15.56
CA ASP A 63 -12.00 28.82 15.29
C ASP A 63 -11.67 29.35 13.88
N ARG A 64 -10.93 28.57 13.10
CA ARG A 64 -10.36 28.92 11.79
C ARG A 64 -10.74 27.91 10.70
N LEU A 65 -11.45 26.84 11.05
CA LEU A 65 -11.85 25.79 10.10
C LEU A 65 -12.68 26.37 8.95
N ASP A 66 -13.56 27.33 9.24
CA ASP A 66 -14.32 28.05 8.21
C ASP A 66 -13.44 28.87 7.26
N ASP A 67 -12.30 29.39 7.73
CA ASP A 67 -11.31 30.06 6.87
C ASP A 67 -10.64 29.04 5.95
N VAL A 68 -10.27 27.85 6.46
CA VAL A 68 -9.70 26.76 5.65
C VAL A 68 -10.71 26.29 4.60
N LYS A 69 -11.97 26.06 4.99
CA LYS A 69 -13.05 25.66 4.06
C LYS A 69 -13.37 26.73 3.02
N ARG A 70 -13.23 28.02 3.35
CA ARG A 70 -13.37 29.10 2.36
C ARG A 70 -12.18 29.15 1.41
N GLY A 71 -10.97 28.99 1.95
CA GLY A 71 -9.74 28.90 1.14
C GLY A 71 -9.80 27.74 0.16
N SER A 72 -10.38 26.61 0.56
CA SER A 72 -10.49 25.41 -0.29
C SER A 72 -11.46 25.54 -1.47
N ILE A 73 -12.17 26.66 -1.58
CA ILE A 73 -13.07 26.98 -2.70
C ILE A 73 -12.50 28.12 -3.55
N ALA A 74 -11.56 28.90 -2.99
CA ALA A 74 -11.13 30.16 -3.59
C ALA A 74 -10.49 29.98 -4.99
N PRO A 75 -9.62 28.98 -5.24
CA PRO A 75 -8.97 28.85 -6.55
C PRO A 75 -9.96 28.69 -7.72
N ASP A 76 -11.01 27.89 -7.57
CA ASP A 76 -12.07 27.75 -8.59
C ASP A 76 -12.79 29.08 -8.88
N LEU A 77 -13.05 29.87 -7.84
CA LEU A 77 -13.71 31.18 -7.98
C LEU A 77 -12.81 32.21 -8.68
N LEU A 78 -11.49 32.02 -8.59
CA LEU A 78 -10.49 32.83 -9.28
C LEU A 78 -10.23 32.36 -10.73
N GLY A 79 -10.70 31.16 -11.08
CA GLY A 79 -10.52 30.56 -12.41
C GLY A 79 -9.08 30.16 -12.70
N ASP A 80 -8.35 29.72 -11.68
CA ASP A 80 -6.94 29.35 -11.76
C ASP A 80 -6.69 27.94 -12.33
N TRP A 81 -7.43 27.56 -13.36
CA TRP A 81 -7.54 26.18 -13.87
C TRP A 81 -6.22 25.49 -14.22
N ILE A 82 -5.15 26.24 -14.48
CA ILE A 82 -3.82 25.67 -14.79
C ILE A 82 -3.28 24.83 -13.63
N ASN A 83 -3.60 25.19 -12.39
CA ASN A 83 -3.09 24.56 -11.17
C ASN A 83 -3.97 23.43 -10.62
N HIS A 84 -5.03 23.05 -11.33
CA HIS A 84 -5.98 22.03 -10.87
C HIS A 84 -5.68 20.66 -11.49
N GLU A 85 -5.00 20.62 -12.63
CA GLU A 85 -4.80 19.40 -13.42
C GLU A 85 -3.31 19.04 -13.52
N ILE A 86 -3.04 17.74 -13.44
CA ILE A 86 -1.73 17.14 -13.74
C ILE A 86 -1.96 15.98 -14.70
N ASP A 87 -1.47 16.07 -15.94
CA ASP A 87 -1.58 14.94 -16.87
C ASP A 87 -0.44 13.95 -16.60
N LEU A 88 -0.79 12.73 -16.16
CA LEU A 88 0.17 11.63 -16.01
C LEU A 88 0.31 10.80 -17.30
N HIS A 89 -0.54 10.99 -18.31
CA HIS A 89 -0.46 10.21 -19.55
C HIS A 89 0.43 10.93 -20.59
N PRO A 90 1.53 10.30 -21.05
CA PRO A 90 2.53 10.96 -21.90
C PRO A 90 2.09 11.22 -23.36
N SER A 91 0.82 10.98 -23.70
CA SER A 91 0.36 10.96 -25.10
C SER A 91 0.03 12.34 -25.69
N ILE A 92 -0.05 13.39 -24.85
CA ILE A 92 -0.24 14.78 -25.28
C ILE A 92 0.66 15.65 -24.40
N ASP A 93 1.44 16.54 -25.02
CA ASP A 93 2.45 17.41 -24.39
C ASP A 93 1.85 18.40 -23.36
N PHE A 94 1.47 17.89 -22.19
CA PHE A 94 0.98 18.63 -21.02
C PHE A 94 1.52 18.03 -19.70
N SER A 95 2.79 17.61 -19.67
CA SER A 95 3.47 17.60 -18.38
C SER A 95 3.47 19.05 -17.89
N ARG A 96 2.63 19.37 -16.90
CA ARG A 96 2.54 20.72 -16.30
C ARG A 96 3.37 20.71 -15.02
N PRO A 97 4.73 20.73 -15.08
CA PRO A 97 5.55 20.84 -13.88
C PRO A 97 5.19 22.09 -13.08
N GLU A 98 4.62 23.11 -13.72
CA GLU A 98 4.14 24.34 -13.08
C GLU A 98 3.13 24.08 -11.97
N SER A 99 2.18 23.14 -12.13
CA SER A 99 1.19 22.88 -11.07
C SER A 99 1.84 22.28 -9.82
N LEU A 100 2.75 21.31 -9.99
CA LEU A 100 3.51 20.73 -8.89
C LEU A 100 4.46 21.73 -8.23
N LEU A 101 5.13 22.58 -9.02
CA LEU A 101 5.99 23.64 -8.51
C LEU A 101 5.17 24.68 -7.73
N ASN A 102 3.98 25.03 -8.21
CA ASN A 102 3.07 25.94 -7.52
C ASN A 102 2.52 25.32 -6.24
N LEU A 103 2.22 24.02 -6.24
CA LEU A 103 1.82 23.29 -5.04
C LEU A 103 2.94 23.31 -3.99
N GLN A 104 4.19 23.03 -4.39
CA GLN A 104 5.36 23.08 -3.51
C GLN A 104 5.61 24.50 -2.97
N ALA A 105 5.51 25.53 -3.82
CA ALA A 105 5.66 26.91 -3.41
C ALA A 105 4.56 27.35 -2.42
N THR A 106 3.32 26.94 -2.66
CA THR A 106 2.19 27.22 -1.77
C THR A 106 2.35 26.52 -0.43
N ALA A 107 2.85 25.28 -0.41
CA ALA A 107 3.17 24.56 0.82
C ALA A 107 4.20 25.31 1.68
N ALA A 108 5.29 25.80 1.06
CA ALA A 108 6.29 26.59 1.76
C ALA A 108 5.70 27.87 2.36
N GLN A 109 4.84 28.58 1.61
CA GLN A 109 4.13 29.76 2.12
C GLN A 109 3.21 29.42 3.29
N VAL A 110 2.49 28.30 3.24
CA VAL A 110 1.66 27.83 4.35
C VAL A 110 2.50 27.60 5.60
N VAL A 111 3.65 26.93 5.46
CA VAL A 111 4.56 26.67 6.59
C VAL A 111 5.04 27.98 7.23
N ASP A 112 5.48 28.95 6.42
CA ASP A 112 5.92 30.27 6.88
C ASP A 112 4.79 31.08 7.55
N GLU A 113 3.59 31.07 6.96
CA GLU A 113 2.43 31.78 7.49
C GLU A 113 1.91 31.15 8.79
N LEU A 114 1.94 29.81 8.90
CA LEU A 114 1.60 29.11 10.14
C LEU A 114 2.62 29.43 11.23
N GLY A 115 3.91 29.31 10.95
CA GLY A 115 4.99 29.55 11.93
C GLY A 115 5.03 31.01 12.42
N SER A 116 4.63 31.97 11.58
CA SER A 116 4.53 33.39 11.96
C SER A 116 3.22 33.76 12.66
N GLY A 117 2.24 32.85 12.73
CA GLY A 117 0.92 33.13 13.30
C GLY A 117 0.07 34.08 12.45
N SER A 118 0.28 34.09 11.13
CA SER A 118 -0.43 34.99 10.21
C SER A 118 -1.95 34.78 10.26
N SER A 119 -2.71 35.88 10.17
CA SER A 119 -4.16 35.81 10.08
C SER A 119 -4.66 35.28 8.73
N SER A 120 -3.81 35.16 7.71
CA SER A 120 -4.14 34.53 6.43
C SER A 120 -3.82 33.02 6.37
N ALA A 121 -3.08 32.48 7.35
CA ALA A 121 -2.53 31.13 7.26
C ALA A 121 -3.59 30.05 7.03
N ALA A 122 -4.75 30.16 7.71
CA ALA A 122 -5.85 29.22 7.55
C ALA A 122 -6.48 29.27 6.14
N GLN A 123 -6.64 30.47 5.57
CA GLN A 123 -7.15 30.60 4.21
C GLN A 123 -6.13 30.06 3.20
N ARG A 124 -4.84 30.41 3.35
CA ARG A 124 -3.75 29.90 2.50
C ARG A 124 -3.64 28.38 2.55
N LEU A 125 -3.81 27.79 3.74
CA LEU A 125 -3.86 26.35 3.93
C LEU A 125 -5.05 25.73 3.18
N GLY A 126 -6.21 26.38 3.20
CA GLY A 126 -7.36 25.99 2.39
C GLY A 126 -7.06 25.99 0.90
N GLU A 127 -6.45 27.07 0.40
CA GLU A 127 -6.03 27.19 -1.02
C GLU A 127 -5.01 26.11 -1.40
N PHE A 128 -4.07 25.78 -0.52
CA PHE A 128 -3.16 24.65 -0.71
C PHE A 128 -3.91 23.32 -0.83
N PHE A 129 -4.84 23.05 0.10
CA PHE A 129 -5.60 21.80 0.07
C PHE A 129 -6.50 21.69 -1.15
N HIS A 130 -6.98 22.80 -1.69
CA HIS A 130 -7.73 22.79 -2.94
C HIS A 130 -6.91 22.14 -4.07
N TYR A 131 -5.73 22.70 -4.38
CA TYR A 131 -4.87 22.16 -5.43
C TYR A 131 -4.42 20.73 -5.12
N ALA A 132 -4.08 20.43 -3.86
CA ALA A 132 -3.73 19.07 -3.47
C ALA A 132 -4.89 18.09 -3.72
N GLN A 133 -6.12 18.45 -3.38
CA GLN A 133 -7.31 17.61 -3.54
C GLN A 133 -7.71 17.43 -5.00
N ASP A 134 -7.55 18.46 -5.82
CA ASP A 134 -7.75 18.34 -7.26
C ASP A 134 -6.75 17.36 -7.88
N HIS A 135 -5.48 17.40 -7.47
CA HIS A 135 -4.51 16.38 -7.88
C HIS A 135 -4.80 14.96 -7.33
N LEU A 136 -5.74 14.82 -6.39
CA LEU A 136 -6.25 13.54 -5.92
C LEU A 136 -7.59 13.16 -6.56
N HIS A 137 -8.18 14.05 -7.35
CA HIS A 137 -9.36 13.75 -8.14
C HIS A 137 -8.92 13.02 -9.42
N PRO A 138 -9.38 11.78 -9.66
CA PRO A 138 -8.87 11.00 -10.78
C PRO A 138 -9.03 11.69 -12.12
N LEU A 139 -10.16 12.38 -12.37
CA LEU A 139 -10.39 13.09 -13.64
C LEU A 139 -9.48 14.32 -13.85
N HIS A 140 -8.72 14.73 -12.84
CA HIS A 140 -7.74 15.81 -12.95
C HIS A 140 -6.31 15.27 -13.15
N THR A 141 -6.17 13.94 -13.25
CA THR A 141 -4.88 13.26 -13.40
C THR A 141 -4.60 12.70 -14.80
N GLY A 142 -5.55 12.85 -15.74
CA GLY A 142 -5.47 12.29 -17.09
C GLY A 142 -6.21 13.13 -18.12
N ASN A 143 -6.10 12.75 -19.41
CA ASN A 143 -6.61 13.52 -20.54
C ASN A 143 -7.10 12.61 -21.69
N ASP A 144 -8.00 11.69 -21.37
CA ASP A 144 -8.67 10.80 -22.32
C ASP A 144 -9.60 11.62 -23.24
N PRO A 145 -9.48 11.51 -24.58
CA PRO A 145 -10.37 12.19 -25.52
C PRO A 145 -11.87 11.86 -25.34
N ARG A 146 -12.20 10.73 -24.71
CA ARG A 146 -13.56 10.31 -24.37
C ARG A 146 -14.11 11.08 -23.16
N GLU A 147 -13.24 11.60 -22.32
CA GLU A 147 -13.58 12.44 -21.18
C GLU A 147 -13.97 13.83 -21.66
N THR A 148 -15.23 13.97 -22.09
CA THR A 148 -15.75 15.30 -22.43
C THR A 148 -15.91 16.15 -21.17
N ALA A 149 -15.76 17.46 -21.28
CA ALA A 149 -16.09 18.41 -20.20
C ALA A 149 -17.55 18.27 -19.69
N LEU A 150 -18.46 17.64 -20.45
CA LEU A 150 -19.79 17.29 -19.94
C LEU A 150 -19.75 16.09 -18.99
N LEU A 151 -19.01 15.05 -19.36
CA LEU A 151 -18.85 13.82 -18.58
C LEU A 151 -18.15 14.11 -17.26
N HIS A 152 -17.06 14.87 -17.29
CA HIS A 152 -16.34 15.33 -16.10
C HIS A 152 -17.30 15.98 -15.08
N ARG A 153 -18.08 16.97 -15.54
CA ARG A 153 -19.05 17.68 -14.70
C ARG A 153 -20.18 16.78 -14.18
N GLN A 154 -20.63 15.82 -14.99
CA GLN A 154 -21.67 14.88 -14.56
C GLN A 154 -21.18 14.00 -13.41
N GLN A 155 -19.92 13.57 -13.46
CA GLN A 155 -19.32 12.71 -12.44
C GLN A 155 -19.12 13.42 -11.11
N GLU A 156 -18.58 14.63 -11.16
CA GLU A 156 -18.48 15.53 -10.01
C GLU A 156 -19.86 15.80 -9.38
N GLN A 157 -20.86 16.05 -10.23
CA GLN A 157 -22.24 16.29 -9.79
C GLN A 157 -22.87 15.06 -9.14
N GLN A 158 -22.63 13.85 -9.68
CA GLN A 158 -23.13 12.61 -9.11
C GLN A 158 -22.58 12.37 -7.71
N THR A 159 -21.28 12.59 -7.51
CA THR A 159 -20.66 12.45 -6.19
C THR A 159 -21.27 13.41 -5.18
N TYR A 160 -21.42 14.69 -5.56
CA TYR A 160 -22.04 15.68 -4.69
C TYR A 160 -23.51 15.39 -4.38
N ALA A 161 -24.29 14.97 -5.38
CA ALA A 161 -25.71 14.65 -5.22
C ALA A 161 -25.92 13.53 -4.18
N ARG A 162 -24.97 12.60 -4.11
CA ARG A 162 -24.96 11.44 -3.21
C ARG A 162 -24.05 11.61 -2.00
N ARG A 163 -23.61 12.85 -1.70
CA ARG A 163 -22.69 13.12 -0.56
C ARG A 163 -23.18 12.60 0.80
N ALA A 164 -24.50 12.50 0.99
CA ALA A 164 -25.08 11.96 2.23
C ALA A 164 -24.90 10.44 2.36
N GLU A 165 -24.56 9.76 1.27
CA GLU A 165 -24.25 8.33 1.22
C GLU A 165 -22.75 8.06 1.38
N LEU A 166 -21.91 9.10 1.43
CA LEU A 166 -20.46 8.93 1.66
C LEU A 166 -20.27 8.31 3.05
N PRO A 167 -19.57 7.16 3.15
CA PRO A 167 -19.32 6.53 4.43
C PRO A 167 -18.45 7.43 5.31
N GLN A 168 -18.65 7.33 6.63
CA GLN A 168 -17.75 7.97 7.58
C GLN A 168 -16.34 7.48 7.32
N PHE A 169 -15.40 8.41 7.21
CA PHE A 169 -13.99 8.09 7.05
C PHE A 169 -13.50 7.29 8.26
N ALA A 170 -13.02 6.06 8.00
CA ALA A 170 -12.33 5.25 8.99
C ALA A 170 -10.84 5.61 8.92
N ASP A 171 -10.24 5.93 10.06
CA ASP A 171 -8.86 6.41 10.15
C ASP A 171 -7.85 5.27 9.87
N PRO A 172 -7.12 5.29 8.72
CA PRO A 172 -6.12 4.27 8.42
C PRO A 172 -4.79 4.48 9.17
N GLY A 173 -4.69 5.47 10.07
CA GLY A 173 -3.43 5.94 10.63
C GLY A 173 -2.83 7.08 9.81
N ILE A 174 -2.00 7.91 10.45
CA ILE A 174 -1.45 9.14 9.88
C ILE A 174 -0.05 8.89 9.31
N ARG A 175 0.20 9.33 8.07
CA ARG A 175 1.55 9.40 7.50
C ARG A 175 2.06 10.85 7.54
N ARG A 176 3.35 10.99 7.80
CA ARG A 176 4.04 12.30 7.76
C ARG A 176 4.99 12.33 6.57
N TRP A 177 4.98 13.45 5.87
CA TRP A 177 5.80 13.71 4.71
C TRP A 177 6.78 14.84 5.01
N ASP A 178 8.07 14.58 4.78
CA ASP A 178 9.11 15.59 4.95
C ASP A 178 9.07 16.64 3.83
N GLN A 179 8.57 16.25 2.66
CA GLN A 179 8.44 17.12 1.49
C GLN A 179 7.11 16.86 0.77
N VAL A 180 6.45 17.93 0.31
CA VAL A 180 5.20 17.81 -0.47
C VAL A 180 5.42 17.08 -1.79
N MET A 181 6.61 17.16 -2.39
CA MET A 181 6.91 16.41 -3.62
C MET A 181 6.94 14.90 -3.38
N ALA A 182 7.49 14.45 -2.25
CA ALA A 182 7.46 13.03 -1.89
C ALA A 182 6.02 12.52 -1.70
N TRP A 183 5.13 13.36 -1.14
CA TRP A 183 3.70 13.07 -1.11
C TRP A 183 3.09 13.00 -2.51
N ALA A 184 3.38 13.98 -3.37
CA ALA A 184 2.82 14.08 -4.72
C ALA A 184 3.20 12.87 -5.59
N GLU A 185 4.45 12.43 -5.51
CA GLU A 185 4.98 11.24 -6.20
C GLU A 185 4.23 9.95 -5.84
N VAL A 186 3.59 9.89 -4.67
CA VAL A 186 2.83 8.72 -4.22
C VAL A 186 1.33 8.90 -4.40
N ALA A 187 0.79 10.03 -3.96
CA ALA A 187 -0.65 10.22 -3.84
C ALA A 187 -1.34 10.47 -5.19
N ILE A 188 -0.68 11.17 -6.11
CA ILE A 188 -1.24 11.54 -7.43
C ILE A 188 -1.32 10.30 -8.34
N PRO A 189 -0.26 9.48 -8.52
CA PRO A 189 -0.39 8.24 -9.27
C PRO A 189 -1.45 7.32 -8.69
N ARG A 190 -1.55 7.23 -7.35
CA ARG A 190 -2.59 6.43 -6.70
C ARG A 190 -4.01 6.93 -7.03
N ALA A 191 -4.23 8.23 -7.10
CA ALA A 191 -5.51 8.79 -7.56
C ALA A 191 -5.77 8.46 -9.04
N ASN A 192 -4.75 8.57 -9.89
CA ASN A 192 -4.85 8.25 -11.32
C ASN A 192 -5.22 6.80 -11.61
N ARG A 193 -4.95 5.85 -10.69
CA ARG A 193 -5.43 4.46 -10.81
C ARG A 193 -6.94 4.33 -10.97
N LEU A 194 -7.68 5.31 -10.46
CA LEU A 194 -9.13 5.34 -10.57
C LEU A 194 -9.60 6.05 -11.85
N TYR A 195 -8.71 6.66 -12.64
CA TYR A 195 -9.05 7.46 -13.82
C TYR A 195 -9.78 6.63 -14.89
N SER A 196 -9.11 5.62 -15.44
CA SER A 196 -9.68 4.79 -16.52
C SER A 196 -10.98 4.09 -16.10
N PRO A 197 -11.08 3.41 -14.94
CA PRO A 197 -12.34 2.81 -14.50
C PRO A 197 -13.46 3.84 -14.32
N TRP A 198 -13.13 5.07 -13.91
CA TRP A 198 -14.12 6.14 -13.73
C TRP A 198 -14.61 6.69 -15.07
N VAL A 199 -13.71 6.94 -16.02
CA VAL A 199 -14.07 7.33 -17.40
C VAL A 199 -14.91 6.24 -18.05
N GLU A 200 -14.53 4.97 -17.91
CA GLU A 200 -15.27 3.84 -18.45
C GLU A 200 -16.67 3.72 -17.85
N ALA A 201 -16.79 3.82 -16.52
CA ALA A 201 -18.09 3.82 -15.86
C ALA A 201 -18.98 4.96 -16.36
N ALA A 202 -18.39 6.14 -16.52
CA ALA A 202 -19.09 7.32 -17.01
C ALA A 202 -19.55 7.18 -18.47
N VAL A 203 -18.69 6.68 -19.37
CA VAL A 203 -19.01 6.44 -20.78
C VAL A 203 -20.07 5.33 -20.91
N ALA A 204 -19.99 4.30 -20.07
CA ALA A 204 -20.94 3.20 -20.04
C ALA A 204 -22.27 3.55 -19.33
N GLU A 205 -22.42 4.79 -18.83
CA GLU A 205 -23.55 5.25 -18.01
C GLU A 205 -23.83 4.32 -16.80
N THR A 206 -22.79 3.69 -16.24
CA THR A 206 -22.88 2.88 -15.03
C THR A 206 -22.70 3.73 -13.78
N ASP A 207 -23.10 3.20 -12.62
CA ASP A 207 -22.94 3.90 -11.35
C ASP A 207 -21.45 3.93 -10.95
N SER A 208 -20.82 5.08 -11.14
CA SER A 208 -19.44 5.39 -10.75
C SER A 208 -19.29 5.76 -9.27
N PHE A 209 -20.38 5.89 -8.52
CA PHE A 209 -20.33 6.33 -7.13
C PHE A 209 -19.44 5.47 -6.22
N PRO A 210 -19.32 4.13 -6.38
CA PRO A 210 -18.34 3.35 -5.64
C PRO A 210 -16.89 3.80 -5.85
N LEU A 211 -16.54 4.25 -7.06
CA LEU A 211 -15.22 4.81 -7.36
C LEU A 211 -15.05 6.19 -6.71
N ALA A 212 -16.10 7.00 -6.74
CA ALA A 212 -16.11 8.30 -6.07
C ALA A 212 -15.95 8.18 -4.55
N VAL A 213 -16.54 7.17 -3.91
CA VAL A 213 -16.35 6.88 -2.48
C VAL A 213 -14.88 6.57 -2.20
N LYS A 214 -14.23 5.73 -3.02
CA LYS A 214 -12.81 5.40 -2.87
C LYS A 214 -11.93 6.64 -3.01
N ALA A 215 -12.15 7.44 -4.06
CA ALA A 215 -11.40 8.67 -4.28
C ALA A 215 -11.62 9.69 -3.16
N PHE A 216 -12.84 9.83 -2.65
CA PHE A 216 -13.14 10.70 -1.52
C PHE A 216 -12.38 10.27 -0.25
N HIS A 217 -12.40 8.99 0.12
CA HIS A 217 -11.66 8.50 1.28
C HIS A 217 -10.15 8.67 1.14
N GLN A 218 -9.62 8.40 -0.05
CA GLN A 218 -8.21 8.66 -0.34
C GLN A 218 -7.89 10.17 -0.19
N ALA A 219 -8.71 11.04 -0.77
CA ALA A 219 -8.53 12.48 -0.67
C ALA A 219 -8.56 12.99 0.77
N VAL A 220 -9.43 12.42 1.62
CA VAL A 220 -9.49 12.73 3.05
C VAL A 220 -8.21 12.29 3.77
N ALA A 221 -7.75 11.05 3.55
CA ALA A 221 -6.54 10.52 4.18
C ALA A 221 -5.30 11.36 3.82
N ASP A 222 -5.14 11.67 2.53
CA ASP A 222 -3.99 12.42 2.01
C ASP A 222 -4.02 13.89 2.42
N THR A 223 -5.20 14.52 2.43
CA THR A 223 -5.36 15.88 2.94
C THR A 223 -4.97 15.94 4.43
N ARG A 224 -5.40 14.97 5.24
CA ARG A 224 -5.03 14.87 6.66
C ARG A 224 -3.52 14.69 6.83
N ASP A 225 -2.91 13.79 6.07
CA ASP A 225 -1.46 13.53 6.13
C ASP A 225 -0.65 14.77 5.77
N LEU A 226 -1.05 15.49 4.72
CA LEU A 226 -0.45 16.78 4.36
C LEU A 226 -0.65 17.83 5.45
N TRP A 227 -1.84 17.93 6.05
CA TRP A 227 -2.11 18.89 7.12
C TRP A 227 -1.17 18.68 8.31
N VAL A 228 -1.03 17.43 8.75
CA VAL A 228 -0.12 17.06 9.83
C VAL A 228 1.33 17.37 9.46
N SER A 229 1.72 17.08 8.22
CA SER A 229 3.06 17.33 7.71
C SER A 229 3.42 18.82 7.73
N LEU A 230 2.55 19.67 7.19
CA LEU A 230 2.75 21.13 7.17
C LEU A 230 2.74 21.72 8.58
N TRP A 231 1.88 21.22 9.48
CA TRP A 231 1.87 21.64 10.87
C TRP A 231 3.22 21.40 11.56
N TYR A 232 3.77 20.19 11.45
CA TYR A 232 5.04 19.86 12.10
C TYR A 232 6.26 20.46 11.40
N GLN A 233 6.15 20.86 10.13
CA GLN A 233 7.16 21.69 9.48
C GLN A 233 7.14 23.13 10.02
N ALA A 234 5.95 23.69 10.28
CA ALA A 234 5.79 25.04 10.83
C ALA A 234 6.16 25.12 12.33
N PHE A 235 5.94 24.04 13.07
CA PHE A 235 6.18 23.94 14.51
C PHE A 235 7.01 22.70 14.85
N PRO A 236 8.29 22.65 14.44
CA PRO A 236 9.14 21.48 14.65
C PRO A 236 9.31 21.14 16.14
N GLU A 237 9.26 22.13 17.03
CA GLU A 237 9.29 21.95 18.48
C GLU A 237 8.02 21.31 19.07
N GLN A 238 6.92 21.30 18.31
CA GLN A 238 5.67 20.68 18.71
C GLN A 238 5.52 19.24 18.21
N ALA A 239 6.52 18.70 17.50
CA ALA A 239 6.58 17.29 17.17
C ALA A 239 6.53 16.45 18.46
N ARG A 240 5.37 15.86 18.73
CA ARG A 240 5.09 15.07 19.93
C ARG A 240 4.85 13.62 19.54
N MET A 241 5.33 12.71 20.37
CA MET A 241 4.97 11.30 20.26
C MET A 241 3.55 11.13 20.84
N HIS A 242 2.59 10.75 20.00
CA HIS A 242 1.24 10.42 20.44
C HIS A 242 1.17 8.92 20.77
N LEU A 243 0.87 8.60 22.03
CA LEU A 243 0.55 7.25 22.47
C LEU A 243 -0.97 7.13 22.59
N GLN A 244 -1.58 6.33 21.73
CA GLN A 244 -3.02 6.05 21.77
C GLN A 244 -3.23 4.80 22.64
N LEU A 245 -3.93 4.95 23.78
CA LEU A 245 -4.29 3.84 24.66
C LEU A 245 -5.72 3.38 24.35
N ASN A 246 -5.91 2.07 24.22
CA ASN A 246 -7.23 1.49 24.00
C ASN A 246 -8.12 1.70 25.24
N ARG A 247 -9.30 2.28 25.04
CA ARG A 247 -10.26 2.71 26.08
C ARG A 247 -10.74 1.55 26.97
N THR A 248 -10.68 0.32 26.49
CA THR A 248 -11.06 -0.88 27.26
C THR A 248 -10.12 -1.17 28.43
N ALA A 249 -8.95 -0.55 28.49
CA ALA A 249 -7.95 -0.79 29.53
C ALA A 249 -8.10 0.09 30.78
N LEU A 250 -8.94 1.14 30.77
CA LEU A 250 -9.02 2.13 31.88
C LEU A 250 -10.47 2.44 32.28
N GLN A 251 -10.74 2.50 33.59
CA GLN A 251 -12.02 2.87 34.19
C GLN A 251 -12.04 4.37 34.59
N PRO A 252 -13.19 5.06 34.51
CA PRO A 252 -13.32 6.45 34.99
C PRO A 252 -12.89 6.60 36.46
N GLY A 253 -12.06 7.60 36.76
CA GLY A 253 -11.54 7.86 38.11
C GLY A 253 -10.19 7.20 38.44
N GLN A 254 -9.63 6.39 37.54
CA GLN A 254 -8.28 5.85 37.72
C GLN A 254 -7.21 6.94 37.51
N GLY A 255 -6.30 7.06 38.48
CA GLY A 255 -5.05 7.81 38.31
C GLY A 255 -4.09 6.97 37.49
N VAL A 256 -3.61 7.50 36.37
CA VAL A 256 -2.56 6.85 35.57
C VAL A 256 -1.24 7.44 36.04
N ARG A 257 -0.28 6.60 36.43
CA ARG A 257 1.11 7.00 36.59
C ARG A 257 1.88 6.45 35.41
N MET A 258 2.38 7.33 34.56
CA MET A 258 3.27 6.94 33.47
C MET A 258 4.70 7.03 33.97
N THR A 259 5.34 5.88 34.13
CA THR A 259 6.77 5.79 34.35
C THR A 259 7.39 5.20 33.09
N VAL A 260 8.06 6.04 32.29
CA VAL A 260 8.83 5.54 31.15
C VAL A 260 10.18 5.12 31.69
N SER A 261 10.29 3.84 32.05
CA SER A 261 11.56 3.21 32.41
C SER A 261 11.93 2.20 31.34
N PRO A 262 13.15 2.21 30.80
CA PRO A 262 13.61 1.09 29.98
C PRO A 262 13.55 -0.17 30.85
N SER A 263 12.70 -1.14 30.50
CA SER A 263 12.87 -2.45 31.12
C SER A 263 14.17 -3.02 30.58
N MET A 264 15.13 -3.20 31.48
CA MET A 264 16.27 -4.04 31.15
C MET A 264 15.72 -5.46 30.88
N PRO A 265 16.23 -6.17 29.86
CA PRO A 265 16.07 -7.61 29.83
C PRO A 265 16.57 -8.14 31.17
N ALA A 266 15.91 -9.16 31.71
CA ALA A 266 16.43 -9.89 32.86
C ALA A 266 17.77 -10.52 32.48
N LEU A 267 18.85 -9.76 32.62
CA LEU A 267 20.21 -10.20 32.50
C LEU A 267 20.57 -10.86 33.83
N ASP A 268 21.00 -12.10 33.70
CA ASP A 268 21.44 -12.97 34.77
C ASP A 268 22.47 -12.28 35.68
N SER A 269 22.07 -12.09 36.94
CA SER A 269 22.87 -12.04 38.17
C SER A 269 24.33 -11.54 38.14
N SER A 270 24.58 -10.27 37.80
CA SER A 270 25.82 -9.58 38.22
C SER A 270 25.52 -8.23 38.89
N PRO A 271 25.75 -8.07 40.22
CA PRO A 271 25.45 -6.84 40.95
C PRO A 271 26.27 -5.62 40.50
N ASP A 272 27.45 -5.83 39.93
CA ASP A 272 28.42 -4.76 39.69
C ASP A 272 28.15 -3.93 38.42
N ARG A 273 27.30 -4.41 37.50
CA ARG A 273 26.85 -3.63 36.32
C ARG A 273 25.56 -2.85 36.56
N VAL A 274 24.88 -3.07 37.68
CA VAL A 274 23.63 -2.39 38.02
C VAL A 274 23.89 -0.97 38.52
N ALA A 275 25.03 -0.70 39.17
CA ALA A 275 25.33 0.61 39.73
C ALA A 275 25.56 1.70 38.66
N ASP A 276 26.12 1.35 37.49
CA ASP A 276 26.38 2.33 36.42
C ASP A 276 25.18 2.54 35.48
N ALA A 277 24.20 1.62 35.48
CA ALA A 277 22.95 1.75 34.71
C ALA A 277 21.85 2.55 35.46
N ILE A 278 21.99 2.75 36.78
CA ILE A 278 21.03 3.52 37.62
C ILE A 278 21.33 5.03 37.56
N THR A 279 21.44 5.58 36.36
CA THR A 279 21.36 7.03 36.15
C THR A 279 20.49 7.44 34.97
N SER A 280 19.67 6.52 34.43
CA SER A 280 18.58 6.92 33.52
C SER A 280 17.43 7.51 34.34
N PRO A 281 17.09 8.80 34.18
CA PRO A 281 15.97 9.39 34.90
C PRO A 281 14.66 8.78 34.40
N ALA A 282 13.91 8.18 35.32
CA ALA A 282 12.50 7.88 35.09
C ALA A 282 11.76 9.21 34.89
N ILE A 283 11.06 9.36 33.77
CA ILE A 283 10.12 10.46 33.60
C ILE A 283 8.89 10.11 34.44
N GLU A 284 8.71 10.82 35.55
CA GLU A 284 7.56 10.63 36.44
C GLU A 284 6.46 11.62 36.04
N LEU A 285 5.39 11.10 35.45
CA LEU A 285 4.18 11.88 35.20
C LEU A 285 3.09 11.37 36.15
N SER A 286 2.68 12.23 37.10
CA SER A 286 1.64 11.92 38.09
C SER A 286 0.38 12.75 37.83
N TRP A 287 -0.79 12.10 37.78
CA TRP A 287 -2.08 12.78 37.65
C TRP A 287 -3.14 12.21 38.59
N THR A 288 -4.03 13.08 39.08
CA THR A 288 -4.99 12.73 40.14
C THR A 288 -6.43 12.55 39.67
N GLN A 289 -6.85 13.01 38.47
CA GLN A 289 -8.20 12.78 37.94
C GLN A 289 -8.25 12.84 36.41
N ILE A 290 -8.77 11.79 35.77
CA ILE A 290 -9.12 11.75 34.34
C ILE A 290 -10.63 11.93 34.24
N THR A 291 -11.09 13.02 33.60
CA THR A 291 -12.51 13.23 33.22
C THR A 291 -12.69 12.93 31.73
N ASP A 292 -13.93 12.59 31.35
CA ASP A 292 -14.31 12.21 29.97
C ASP A 292 -13.77 13.21 28.93
N GLY A 293 -13.05 12.71 27.92
CA GLY A 293 -12.50 13.50 26.82
C GLY A 293 -11.15 14.19 27.10
N ALA A 294 -10.41 13.80 28.14
CA ALA A 294 -9.09 14.35 28.41
C ALA A 294 -8.06 13.93 27.33
N VAL A 295 -7.50 14.92 26.62
CA VAL A 295 -6.29 14.77 25.79
C VAL A 295 -5.08 15.09 26.65
N LEU A 296 -4.14 14.15 26.73
CA LEU A 296 -2.92 14.31 27.52
C LEU A 296 -1.98 15.30 26.83
N LYS A 297 -1.80 16.49 27.43
CA LYS A 297 -0.79 17.48 27.00
C LYS A 297 0.40 17.40 27.96
N THR A 298 1.61 17.23 27.43
CA THR A 298 2.83 17.58 28.18
C THR A 298 3.20 19.01 27.80
N GLU A 299 3.45 19.88 28.77
CA GLU A 299 3.83 21.29 28.51
C GLU A 299 5.34 21.49 28.36
N ALA A 300 6.14 20.42 28.41
CA ALA A 300 7.60 20.50 28.30
C ALA A 300 8.14 19.56 27.20
N PRO A 301 9.16 19.97 26.43
CA PRO A 301 9.89 19.07 25.54
C PRO A 301 10.50 17.92 26.36
N VAL A 302 10.41 16.69 25.84
CA VAL A 302 11.01 15.52 26.48
C VAL A 302 12.52 15.64 26.34
N LEU A 303 13.20 15.96 27.44
CA LEU A 303 14.65 16.01 27.52
C LEU A 303 15.19 14.65 27.96
N ILE A 304 15.98 14.01 27.10
CA ILE A 304 16.83 12.87 27.47
C ILE A 304 18.28 13.39 27.41
N ASN A 305 18.99 13.33 28.55
CA ASN A 305 20.38 13.82 28.68
C ASN A 305 20.61 15.31 28.33
N ASN A 306 19.69 16.20 28.70
CA ASN A 306 19.77 17.65 28.40
C ASN A 306 19.87 18.00 26.90
N GLN A 307 19.47 17.09 26.01
CA GLN A 307 19.31 17.37 24.58
C GLN A 307 17.83 17.37 24.24
N THR A 308 17.39 18.42 23.53
CA THR A 308 16.05 18.48 22.93
C THR A 308 15.99 17.41 21.85
N MET A 309 15.13 16.40 22.02
CA MET A 309 14.96 15.35 21.02
C MET A 309 14.15 15.91 19.84
N VAL A 310 14.83 16.55 18.90
CA VAL A 310 14.25 16.84 17.58
C VAL A 310 14.55 15.66 16.61
N ASP A 311 15.57 14.83 16.88
CA ASP A 311 16.09 13.83 15.93
C ASP A 311 16.51 12.45 16.52
N ALA A 312 16.13 12.06 17.74
CA ALA A 312 16.62 10.78 18.29
C ALA A 312 15.77 9.56 17.86
N PRO A 313 16.39 8.41 17.53
CA PRO A 313 15.68 7.18 17.17
C PRO A 313 14.83 6.67 18.35
N LEU A 314 13.61 6.25 18.05
CA LEU A 314 12.67 5.62 18.99
C LEU A 314 13.38 4.47 19.74
N ILE A 315 13.50 4.54 21.07
CA ILE A 315 14.14 3.48 21.86
C ILE A 315 13.13 2.32 22.00
N GLU A 316 13.41 1.19 21.35
CA GLU A 316 12.63 -0.04 21.49
C GLU A 316 12.73 -0.60 22.92
N GLY A 317 11.60 -1.05 23.49
CA GLY A 317 11.61 -1.63 24.83
C GLY A 317 10.25 -2.17 25.29
N ASP A 318 10.28 -3.04 26.30
CA ASP A 318 9.07 -3.30 27.07
C ASP A 318 8.94 -2.19 28.11
N TYR A 319 7.82 -1.48 28.11
CA TYR A 319 7.56 -0.41 29.04
C TYR A 319 6.50 -0.89 30.03
N ARG A 320 6.80 -0.81 31.32
CA ARG A 320 5.81 -1.12 32.34
C ARG A 320 5.04 0.15 32.67
N LEU A 321 3.78 0.20 32.27
CA LEU A 321 2.84 1.21 32.74
C LEU A 321 2.21 0.71 34.03
N THR A 322 2.37 1.46 35.11
CA THR A 322 1.80 1.10 36.39
C THR A 322 0.68 2.09 36.72
N ALA A 323 -0.57 1.68 36.54
CA ALA A 323 -1.72 2.44 37.01
C ALA A 323 -1.91 2.16 38.50
N GLN A 324 -2.04 3.21 39.32
CA GLN A 324 -2.28 3.07 40.76
C GLN A 324 -3.58 3.76 41.15
N HIS A 325 -4.45 3.03 41.84
CA HIS A 325 -5.70 3.56 42.38
C HIS A 325 -5.96 2.97 43.77
N GLU A 326 -6.16 3.84 44.76
CA GLU A 326 -6.54 3.47 46.15
C GLU A 326 -5.66 2.39 46.81
N GLY A 327 -4.36 2.40 46.54
CA GLY A 327 -3.41 1.43 47.12
C GLY A 327 -3.34 0.09 46.38
N GLN A 328 -4.08 -0.08 45.28
CA GLN A 328 -3.92 -1.17 44.34
C GLN A 328 -3.14 -0.69 43.09
N SER A 329 -2.22 -1.53 42.64
CA SER A 329 -1.35 -1.29 41.49
C SER A 329 -1.71 -2.30 40.40
N SER A 330 -2.05 -1.82 39.21
CA SER A 330 -2.19 -2.64 38.01
C SER A 330 -1.07 -2.29 37.03
N ASP A 331 -0.23 -3.27 36.75
CA ASP A 331 0.83 -3.16 35.76
C ASP A 331 0.28 -3.59 34.39
N VAL A 332 0.31 -2.68 33.42
CA VAL A 332 0.12 -2.97 32.00
C VAL A 332 1.49 -2.92 31.35
N LEU A 333 1.94 -4.06 30.83
CA LEU A 333 3.11 -4.08 29.96
C LEU A 333 2.70 -3.52 28.60
N VAL A 334 3.24 -2.37 28.21
CA VAL A 334 3.15 -1.87 26.84
C VAL A 334 4.47 -2.13 26.16
N LYS A 335 4.41 -2.94 25.12
CA LYS A 335 5.54 -3.15 24.23
C LYS A 335 5.53 -2.01 23.23
N VAL A 336 6.39 -1.02 23.44
CA VAL A 336 6.70 -0.07 22.37
C VAL A 336 7.77 -0.76 21.53
N ARG A 337 7.28 -1.41 20.49
CA ARG A 337 8.11 -1.84 19.39
C ARG A 337 8.13 -0.67 18.41
N ARG A 338 9.31 -0.30 17.91
CA ARG A 338 9.37 0.18 16.53
C ARG A 338 8.65 -0.94 15.76
N GLN A 339 7.63 -0.65 14.94
CA GLN A 339 7.46 -1.53 13.79
C GLN A 339 8.85 -1.55 13.19
N PRO A 340 9.56 -2.70 13.18
CA PRO A 340 10.92 -2.70 12.69
C PRO A 340 10.80 -2.13 11.30
N PHE A 341 11.32 -0.93 11.09
CA PHE A 341 11.46 -0.42 9.76
C PHE A 341 12.53 -1.33 9.21
N PHE A 342 12.09 -2.38 8.51
CA PHE A 342 12.99 -3.29 7.86
C PHE A 342 13.62 -2.47 6.74
N ASP A 343 14.84 -2.02 7.00
CA ASP A 343 15.61 -1.27 6.04
C ASP A 343 16.25 -2.29 5.11
N ILE A 344 15.70 -2.42 3.91
CA ILE A 344 16.18 -3.35 2.89
C ILE A 344 17.67 -3.09 2.59
N SER A 345 18.14 -1.85 2.74
CA SER A 345 19.55 -1.48 2.51
C SER A 345 20.53 -2.10 3.52
N THR A 346 20.03 -2.61 4.65
CA THR A 346 20.86 -3.26 5.67
C THR A 346 21.16 -4.73 5.36
N LEU A 347 20.62 -5.28 4.27
CA LEU A 347 20.82 -6.66 3.89
C LEU A 347 22.23 -6.92 3.38
N ALA A 348 22.87 -7.94 3.94
CA ALA A 348 24.13 -8.44 3.45
C ALA A 348 23.88 -9.19 2.13
N PRO A 349 24.66 -8.92 1.06
CA PRO A 349 24.48 -9.52 -0.26
C PRO A 349 25.06 -10.95 -0.30
N LEU A 350 24.61 -11.80 0.62
CA LEU A 350 25.06 -13.17 0.78
C LEU A 350 24.15 -14.13 0.03
N ALA A 351 24.72 -15.24 -0.44
CA ALA A 351 23.97 -16.26 -1.14
C ALA A 351 23.03 -17.05 -0.20
N TYR A 352 21.94 -17.53 -0.78
CA TYR A 352 21.00 -18.50 -0.20
C TYR A 352 21.08 -19.83 -0.96
N VAL A 353 20.80 -20.95 -0.28
CA VAL A 353 20.70 -22.27 -0.93
C VAL A 353 19.24 -22.70 -0.92
N LEU A 354 18.60 -22.57 -2.07
CA LEU A 354 17.21 -22.99 -2.29
C LEU A 354 17.13 -24.50 -2.47
N GLU A 355 16.24 -25.14 -1.71
CA GLU A 355 15.78 -26.48 -2.01
C GLU A 355 14.76 -26.43 -3.15
N ALA A 356 15.27 -26.61 -4.37
CA ALA A 356 14.51 -26.45 -5.60
C ALA A 356 13.89 -27.78 -6.04
N ARG A 357 12.67 -27.69 -6.58
CA ARG A 357 11.93 -28.81 -7.14
C ARG A 357 11.19 -28.34 -8.40
N TRP A 358 11.56 -28.95 -9.53
CA TRP A 358 10.89 -28.72 -10.80
C TRP A 358 9.53 -29.42 -10.84
N PRO A 359 8.51 -28.84 -11.50
CA PRO A 359 7.22 -29.47 -11.72
C PRO A 359 7.32 -30.92 -12.22
N HIS A 360 6.51 -31.79 -11.64
CA HIS A 360 6.44 -33.23 -11.95
C HIS A 360 7.74 -34.03 -11.75
N SER A 361 8.81 -33.40 -11.26
CA SER A 361 10.04 -34.10 -10.91
C SER A 361 9.95 -34.66 -9.49
N PRO A 362 10.32 -35.94 -9.28
CA PRO A 362 10.51 -36.47 -7.93
C PRO A 362 11.86 -36.03 -7.33
N MET A 363 12.73 -35.37 -8.11
CA MET A 363 14.07 -34.99 -7.67
C MET A 363 14.07 -33.63 -6.98
N HIS A 364 14.87 -33.54 -5.91
CA HIS A 364 15.18 -32.31 -5.20
C HIS A 364 16.59 -31.85 -5.60
N PHE A 365 16.72 -30.54 -5.80
CA PHE A 365 17.97 -29.88 -6.17
C PHE A 365 18.35 -28.87 -5.11
N ARG A 366 19.64 -28.55 -5.04
CA ARG A 366 20.14 -27.41 -4.26
C ARG A 366 20.66 -26.37 -5.24
N GLN A 367 19.96 -25.25 -5.33
CA GLN A 367 20.32 -24.12 -6.18
C GLN A 367 20.92 -23.03 -5.30
N SER A 368 22.09 -22.52 -5.69
CA SER A 368 22.58 -21.28 -5.09
C SER A 368 21.82 -20.11 -5.70
N VAL A 369 21.23 -19.27 -4.85
CA VAL A 369 20.48 -18.07 -5.19
C VAL A 369 21.27 -16.88 -4.68
N GLN A 370 21.55 -15.92 -5.56
CA GLN A 370 22.23 -14.67 -5.25
C GLN A 370 21.20 -13.53 -5.10
N PRO A 371 21.53 -12.44 -4.39
CA PRO A 371 20.68 -11.25 -4.41
C PRO A 371 20.28 -10.88 -5.84
N TRP A 372 19.02 -10.52 -6.01
CA TRP A 372 18.32 -10.27 -7.28
C TRP A 372 18.06 -11.47 -8.19
N ASP A 373 18.39 -12.69 -7.76
CA ASP A 373 17.88 -13.88 -8.44
C ASP A 373 16.40 -14.10 -8.07
N PHE A 374 15.63 -14.52 -9.07
CA PHE A 374 14.20 -14.76 -8.96
C PHE A 374 13.91 -16.17 -8.44
N ILE A 375 12.87 -16.30 -7.62
CA ILE A 375 12.36 -17.57 -7.12
C ILE A 375 10.90 -17.70 -7.55
N ALA A 376 10.65 -18.62 -8.48
CA ALA A 376 9.30 -18.97 -8.91
C ALA A 376 8.78 -20.11 -8.03
N VAL A 377 7.54 -19.97 -7.54
CA VAL A 377 6.90 -21.00 -6.71
C VAL A 377 5.50 -21.34 -7.21
N GLY A 378 5.05 -22.55 -6.88
CA GLY A 378 3.72 -23.01 -7.26
C GLY A 378 3.29 -24.30 -6.56
N GLY A 379 2.02 -24.66 -6.75
CA GLY A 379 1.43 -25.84 -6.12
C GLY A 379 1.33 -25.74 -4.60
N CYS A 380 0.97 -24.57 -4.07
CA CYS A 380 0.93 -24.29 -2.63
C CYS A 380 -0.39 -24.73 -1.95
N ARG A 381 -0.94 -25.88 -2.34
CA ARG A 381 -2.34 -26.29 -2.04
C ARG A 381 -2.61 -26.72 -0.59
N ASP A 382 -1.59 -26.84 0.25
CA ASP A 382 -1.68 -27.44 1.59
C ASP A 382 -1.41 -26.45 2.74
N ASP A 383 -1.42 -25.13 2.47
CA ASP A 383 -1.25 -24.12 3.53
C ASP A 383 -2.61 -23.59 4.02
N PRO A 384 -2.99 -23.86 5.29
CA PRO A 384 -4.29 -23.50 5.84
C PRO A 384 -4.51 -22.00 6.00
N MET A 385 -3.47 -21.17 5.87
CA MET A 385 -3.57 -19.71 5.86
C MET A 385 -3.73 -19.13 4.45
N THR A 386 -3.27 -19.83 3.40
CA THR A 386 -3.40 -19.40 1.98
C THR A 386 -4.61 -20.01 1.27
N GLU A 387 -5.24 -21.06 1.82
CA GLU A 387 -6.46 -21.70 1.25
C GLU A 387 -7.63 -20.73 1.06
N LEU A 388 -7.70 -19.61 1.80
CA LEU A 388 -8.82 -18.67 1.67
C LEU A 388 -8.60 -17.57 0.59
N GLU A 389 -7.36 -17.30 0.16
CA GLU A 389 -6.99 -16.03 -0.49
C GLU A 389 -6.11 -16.18 -1.75
N GLU A 390 -4.88 -16.72 -1.65
CA GLU A 390 -4.00 -16.96 -2.81
C GLU A 390 -4.49 -18.14 -3.68
N GLY A 391 -5.13 -19.11 -3.05
CA GLY A 391 -5.75 -20.26 -3.73
C GLY A 391 -6.87 -19.89 -4.71
N ILE A 392 -7.41 -18.66 -4.60
CA ILE A 392 -8.43 -18.13 -5.49
C ILE A 392 -7.82 -17.63 -6.80
N ALA A 393 -6.66 -16.95 -6.71
CA ALA A 393 -5.96 -16.37 -7.86
C ALA A 393 -5.17 -17.44 -8.64
N SER A 394 -4.51 -18.36 -7.92
CA SER A 394 -3.60 -19.36 -8.46
C SER A 394 -4.16 -20.15 -9.67
N PRO A 395 -5.43 -20.61 -9.69
CA PRO A 395 -6.01 -21.29 -10.86
C PRO A 395 -6.11 -20.45 -12.15
N PHE A 396 -6.00 -19.12 -12.04
CA PHE A 396 -6.04 -18.15 -13.14
C PHE A 396 -4.67 -17.80 -13.71
N ILE A 397 -3.61 -18.32 -13.12
CA ILE A 397 -2.24 -18.05 -13.51
C ILE A 397 -1.75 -19.26 -14.32
N PRO A 398 -1.58 -19.14 -15.65
CA PRO A 398 -1.18 -20.27 -16.47
C PRO A 398 0.20 -20.84 -16.09
N GLY A 399 0.27 -22.17 -16.05
CA GLY A 399 1.50 -22.93 -15.80
C GLY A 399 1.62 -23.48 -14.38
N ASP A 400 2.77 -24.08 -14.08
CA ASP A 400 3.02 -24.76 -12.80
C ASP A 400 3.46 -23.82 -11.67
N PHE A 401 4.10 -22.71 -12.04
CA PHE A 401 4.49 -21.65 -11.13
C PHE A 401 3.45 -20.53 -11.17
N THR A 402 2.99 -20.13 -9.99
CA THR A 402 1.87 -19.20 -9.80
C THR A 402 2.31 -17.91 -9.10
N HIS A 403 3.54 -17.86 -8.59
CA HIS A 403 4.07 -16.69 -7.91
C HIS A 403 5.57 -16.50 -8.19
N LEU A 404 6.03 -15.25 -8.10
CA LEU A 404 7.42 -14.86 -8.30
C LEU A 404 7.90 -13.94 -7.18
N SER A 405 9.04 -14.28 -6.59
CA SER A 405 9.72 -13.45 -5.59
C SER A 405 11.16 -13.15 -5.98
N VAL A 406 11.72 -12.11 -5.38
CA VAL A 406 13.12 -11.72 -5.56
C VAL A 406 13.87 -11.92 -4.25
N TYR A 407 14.98 -12.65 -4.31
CA TYR A 407 15.86 -12.77 -3.16
C TYR A 407 16.68 -11.49 -2.98
N LEU A 408 16.69 -10.88 -1.80
CA LEU A 408 17.35 -9.59 -1.55
C LEU A 408 18.66 -9.72 -0.78
N GLY A 409 18.86 -10.79 -0.02
CA GLY A 409 20.08 -11.02 0.74
C GLY A 409 19.82 -11.61 2.11
N ARG A 410 20.67 -11.30 3.09
CA ARG A 410 20.53 -11.79 4.47
C ARG A 410 20.47 -10.64 5.46
N ASP A 411 19.59 -10.75 6.45
CA ASP A 411 19.54 -9.78 7.54
C ASP A 411 20.75 -9.89 8.49
N ALA A 412 20.80 -9.01 9.48
CA ALA A 412 21.87 -9.00 10.49
C ALA A 412 21.94 -10.30 11.34
N ALA A 413 20.86 -11.08 11.39
CA ALA A 413 20.82 -12.39 12.03
C ALA A 413 21.25 -13.52 11.07
N GLY A 414 21.59 -13.17 9.83
CA GLY A 414 21.96 -14.12 8.78
C GLY A 414 20.76 -14.80 8.13
N ARG A 415 19.52 -14.38 8.38
CA ARG A 415 18.33 -15.01 7.79
C ARG A 415 18.16 -14.57 6.33
N PRO A 416 17.88 -15.49 5.40
CA PRO A 416 17.67 -15.14 4.00
C PRO A 416 16.33 -14.44 3.83
N ILE A 417 16.35 -13.29 3.16
CA ILE A 417 15.19 -12.43 2.94
C ILE A 417 14.89 -12.35 1.45
N ALA A 418 13.64 -12.62 1.10
CA ALA A 418 13.06 -12.31 -0.19
C ALA A 418 11.97 -11.25 -0.05
N MET A 419 11.57 -10.69 -1.18
CA MET A 419 10.43 -9.80 -1.29
C MET A 419 9.54 -10.29 -2.42
N GLU A 420 8.24 -10.15 -2.21
CA GLU A 420 7.23 -10.57 -3.18
C GLU A 420 6.02 -9.64 -3.09
N LEU A 421 5.23 -9.59 -4.15
CA LEU A 421 4.00 -8.80 -4.20
C LEU A 421 2.84 -9.73 -3.86
N THR A 422 2.06 -9.44 -2.81
CA THR A 422 0.94 -10.32 -2.43
C THR A 422 -0.11 -10.39 -3.55
N ASP A 423 -0.76 -11.55 -3.69
CA ASP A 423 -1.88 -11.78 -4.60
C ASP A 423 -3.24 -11.78 -3.86
N GLU A 424 -3.33 -11.07 -2.74
CA GLU A 424 -4.53 -11.06 -1.90
C GLU A 424 -5.67 -10.23 -2.51
N ILE A 425 -6.69 -10.93 -3.02
CA ILE A 425 -7.80 -10.32 -3.77
C ILE A 425 -8.95 -9.83 -2.87
N ARG A 426 -9.10 -10.39 -1.66
CA ARG A 426 -10.28 -10.14 -0.80
C ARG A 426 -10.16 -8.91 0.10
N LEU A 427 -8.93 -8.47 0.38
CA LEU A 427 -8.65 -7.32 1.23
C LEU A 427 -7.75 -6.35 0.45
N PRO A 428 -8.34 -5.41 -0.32
CA PRO A 428 -7.60 -4.36 -1.05
C PRO A 428 -6.72 -3.49 -0.15
N GLU A 429 -6.93 -3.57 1.17
CA GLU A 429 -6.19 -2.87 2.22
C GLU A 429 -4.88 -3.61 2.63
N ILE A 430 -4.65 -4.84 2.15
CA ILE A 430 -3.48 -5.68 2.50
C ILE A 430 -2.66 -6.06 1.26
N THR A 431 -3.09 -5.66 0.05
CA THR A 431 -2.31 -5.95 -1.15
C THR A 431 -1.12 -5.00 -1.28
N GLN A 432 0.05 -5.48 -0.87
CA GLN A 432 1.27 -4.71 -0.72
C GLN A 432 2.48 -5.60 -1.01
N LEU A 433 3.63 -4.97 -1.26
CA LEU A 433 4.89 -5.69 -1.20
C LEU A 433 5.09 -6.27 0.20
N ARG A 434 5.52 -7.52 0.27
CA ARG A 434 5.80 -8.20 1.53
C ARG A 434 7.24 -8.68 1.57
N ILE A 435 7.77 -8.68 2.78
CA ILE A 435 9.08 -9.25 3.09
C ILE A 435 8.87 -10.66 3.61
N THR A 436 9.48 -11.62 2.93
CA THR A 436 9.37 -13.05 3.24
C THR A 436 10.72 -13.57 3.72
N VAL A 437 10.73 -14.23 4.87
CA VAL A 437 11.93 -14.93 5.36
C VAL A 437 11.97 -16.30 4.71
N LEU A 438 13.03 -16.60 3.96
CA LEU A 438 13.19 -17.89 3.32
C LEU A 438 13.58 -18.97 4.36
N PRO A 439 13.07 -20.20 4.24
CA PRO A 439 13.47 -21.29 5.12
C PRO A 439 14.92 -21.72 4.86
N GLU A 440 15.70 -21.93 5.94
CA GLU A 440 17.03 -22.52 5.85
C GLU A 440 16.99 -24.02 6.11
N GLY A 441 16.86 -24.81 5.03
CA GLY A 441 16.78 -26.26 5.16
C GLY A 441 15.46 -26.76 5.78
N SER A 442 15.28 -28.08 5.79
CA SER A 442 14.04 -28.72 6.25
C SER A 442 13.85 -28.56 7.76
N ASP A 443 12.70 -28.00 8.14
CA ASP A 443 11.97 -28.23 9.40
C ASP A 443 12.09 -27.25 10.58
N GLU A 444 12.79 -26.12 10.50
CA GLU A 444 12.72 -25.10 11.56
C GLU A 444 12.20 -23.76 11.03
N ALA A 445 10.91 -23.48 11.30
CA ALA A 445 10.30 -22.17 11.11
C ALA A 445 10.89 -21.19 12.16
N PRO A 446 11.52 -20.08 11.75
CA PRO A 446 12.09 -19.13 12.70
C PRO A 446 11.03 -18.15 13.20
N ASP A 447 10.41 -18.49 14.33
CA ASP A 447 9.65 -17.57 15.17
C ASP A 447 10.46 -16.26 15.43
N ARG A 448 9.85 -15.11 15.11
CA ARG A 448 10.14 -13.72 15.58
C ARG A 448 10.94 -12.81 14.64
N LEU A 449 10.18 -11.98 13.92
CA LEU A 449 10.66 -10.67 13.42
C LEU A 449 9.79 -9.47 13.83
N GLY A 450 8.60 -9.66 14.41
CA GLY A 450 7.75 -8.54 14.86
C GLY A 450 7.26 -7.60 13.75
N LEU A 451 7.45 -8.00 12.49
CA LEU A 451 6.83 -7.43 11.30
C LEU A 451 5.43 -8.07 11.10
N PRO A 452 4.49 -7.44 10.37
CA PRO A 452 3.35 -8.16 9.80
C PRO A 452 3.88 -9.17 8.76
N GLN A 453 4.41 -10.28 9.26
CA GLN A 453 4.86 -11.42 8.48
C GLN A 453 3.70 -12.39 8.38
N VAL A 454 3.26 -12.63 7.14
CA VAL A 454 2.67 -13.92 6.82
C VAL A 454 3.88 -14.81 6.52
N GLU A 455 4.16 -15.78 7.40
CA GLU A 455 5.10 -16.84 7.09
C GLU A 455 4.49 -17.69 5.97
N ILE A 456 4.65 -17.27 4.72
CA ILE A 456 4.45 -18.20 3.62
C ILE A 456 5.66 -19.09 3.65
N GLY A 457 5.49 -20.23 4.31
CA GLY A 457 6.43 -21.30 4.16
C GLY A 457 6.45 -21.67 2.69
N TYR A 458 7.46 -21.23 1.93
CA TYR A 458 7.76 -21.82 0.62
C TYR A 458 7.87 -23.36 0.69
N GLN A 459 8.01 -23.90 1.90
CA GLN A 459 7.89 -25.32 2.25
C GLN A 459 6.52 -25.94 1.87
N HIS A 460 5.45 -25.15 1.88
CA HIS A 460 4.09 -25.56 1.49
C HIS A 460 3.88 -25.55 -0.02
N CYS A 461 4.75 -24.86 -0.78
CA CYS A 461 4.75 -24.90 -2.22
C CYS A 461 5.50 -26.13 -2.74
N HIS A 462 4.80 -27.01 -3.46
CA HIS A 462 5.40 -28.21 -4.01
C HIS A 462 6.50 -27.92 -5.04
N TRP A 463 6.37 -26.83 -5.80
CA TRP A 463 7.28 -26.45 -6.86
C TRP A 463 8.02 -25.17 -6.47
N ARG A 464 9.35 -25.19 -6.62
CA ARG A 464 10.24 -24.08 -6.28
C ARG A 464 11.40 -24.09 -7.25
N TRP A 465 11.64 -23.01 -7.96
CA TRP A 465 12.75 -22.95 -8.90
C TRP A 465 13.32 -21.56 -8.99
N SER A 466 14.65 -21.48 -9.10
CA SER A 466 15.33 -20.21 -9.34
C SER A 466 16.18 -20.31 -10.60
N ARG A 467 16.18 -19.23 -11.36
CA ARG A 467 17.14 -19.00 -12.44
C ARG A 467 17.80 -17.64 -12.25
N PRO A 468 19.13 -17.58 -12.40
CA PRO A 468 19.84 -16.33 -12.30
C PRO A 468 19.60 -15.47 -13.55
N LEU A 469 19.80 -14.16 -13.40
CA LEU A 469 20.02 -13.27 -14.54
C LEU A 469 21.30 -13.68 -15.31
N GLN A 470 21.37 -13.33 -16.59
CA GLN A 470 22.63 -13.46 -17.34
C GLN A 470 23.70 -12.54 -16.72
N PRO A 471 25.00 -12.82 -16.94
CA PRO A 471 26.06 -12.04 -16.31
C PRO A 471 25.97 -10.53 -16.58
N ALA A 472 25.63 -10.13 -17.81
CA ALA A 472 25.50 -8.71 -18.16
C ALA A 472 24.36 -8.01 -17.42
N ASP A 473 23.20 -8.66 -17.34
CA ASP A 473 22.03 -8.11 -16.63
C ASP A 473 22.24 -8.08 -15.12
N ARG A 474 22.96 -9.08 -14.58
CA ARG A 474 23.36 -9.09 -13.17
C ARG A 474 24.29 -7.93 -12.84
N ASP A 475 25.24 -7.62 -13.72
CA ASP A 475 26.13 -6.47 -13.55
C ASP A 475 25.32 -5.15 -13.59
N ALA A 476 24.36 -5.02 -14.50
CA ALA A 476 23.46 -3.86 -14.57
C ALA A 476 22.62 -3.69 -13.29
N VAL A 477 22.07 -4.78 -12.77
CA VAL A 477 21.32 -4.78 -11.49
C VAL A 477 22.23 -4.44 -10.31
N ALA A 478 23.46 -4.94 -10.29
CA ALA A 478 24.43 -4.60 -9.25
C ALA A 478 24.79 -3.11 -9.27
N ASP A 479 24.96 -2.53 -10.46
CA ASP A 479 25.22 -1.10 -10.65
C ASP A 479 24.02 -0.23 -10.22
N ALA A 480 22.79 -0.76 -10.33
CA ALA A 480 21.55 -0.07 -9.94
C ALA A 480 21.03 -0.43 -8.54
N ALA A 481 21.77 -1.22 -7.75
CA ALA A 481 21.25 -1.86 -6.53
C ALA A 481 20.71 -0.86 -5.49
N ASP A 482 21.42 0.25 -5.24
CA ASP A 482 20.98 1.28 -4.28
C ASP A 482 19.67 1.93 -4.71
N THR A 483 19.52 2.23 -6.00
CA THR A 483 18.28 2.82 -6.55
C THR A 483 17.15 1.80 -6.52
N LEU A 484 17.40 0.55 -6.87
CA LEU A 484 16.42 -0.53 -6.77
C LEU A 484 15.92 -0.69 -5.32
N ILE A 485 16.82 -0.76 -4.35
CA ILE A 485 16.47 -0.85 -2.93
C ILE A 485 15.64 0.36 -2.49
N ALA A 486 16.03 1.57 -2.85
CA ALA A 486 15.27 2.77 -2.53
C ALA A 486 13.87 2.76 -3.16
N THR A 487 13.75 2.29 -4.41
CA THR A 487 12.46 2.12 -5.11
C THR A 487 11.59 1.08 -4.41
N LEU A 488 12.12 -0.10 -4.07
CA LEU A 488 11.39 -1.14 -3.34
C LEU A 488 10.93 -0.64 -1.96
N GLN A 489 11.78 0.10 -1.25
CA GLN A 489 11.45 0.67 0.05
C GLN A 489 10.32 1.70 -0.07
N ARG A 490 10.35 2.56 -1.11
CA ARG A 490 9.28 3.53 -1.39
C ARG A 490 7.98 2.82 -1.75
N HIS A 491 8.02 1.86 -2.66
CA HIS A 491 6.84 1.09 -3.09
C HIS A 491 6.23 0.32 -1.92
N TRP A 492 7.07 -0.24 -1.03
CA TRP A 492 6.61 -0.94 0.15
C TRP A 492 5.89 -0.02 1.15
N GLN A 493 6.35 1.22 1.29
CA GLN A 493 5.73 2.21 2.17
C GLN A 493 4.50 2.90 1.57
N SER A 494 4.36 2.87 0.24
CA SER A 494 3.30 3.62 -0.47
C SER A 494 1.96 2.88 -0.56
N ASP A 495 1.79 1.74 0.13
CA ASP A 495 0.65 0.83 -0.01
C ASP A 495 0.35 0.53 -1.48
N PHE A 496 1.39 0.16 -2.23
CA PHE A 496 1.32 -0.02 -3.67
C PHE A 496 0.22 -1.03 -4.05
N PRO A 497 -0.93 -0.61 -4.62
CA PRO A 497 -2.05 -1.51 -4.78
C PRO A 497 -1.82 -2.44 -5.96
N TYR A 498 -2.09 -3.71 -5.73
CA TYR A 498 -2.23 -4.72 -6.77
C TYR A 498 -3.50 -4.49 -7.60
N GLN A 499 -3.42 -4.84 -8.89
CA GLN A 499 -4.61 -5.11 -9.70
C GLN A 499 -4.56 -6.56 -10.19
N LEU A 500 -5.74 -7.15 -10.25
CA LEU A 500 -5.93 -8.47 -10.84
C LEU A 500 -5.45 -8.46 -12.29
N PRO A 501 -4.83 -9.53 -12.79
CA PRO A 501 -4.45 -9.64 -14.21
C PRO A 501 -5.65 -9.55 -15.18
N TYR A 502 -6.88 -9.61 -14.67
CA TYR A 502 -8.10 -9.63 -15.46
C TYR A 502 -9.11 -8.59 -14.95
N LEU A 503 -9.60 -7.75 -15.85
CA LEU A 503 -10.80 -6.93 -15.66
C LEU A 503 -11.93 -7.52 -16.49
N TRP A 504 -13.07 -7.80 -15.86
CA TRP A 504 -14.25 -8.33 -16.53
C TRP A 504 -15.19 -7.19 -16.89
N SER A 505 -15.75 -7.23 -18.10
CA SER A 505 -16.85 -6.36 -18.47
C SER A 505 -18.06 -6.66 -17.57
N GLY A 506 -18.39 -5.70 -16.70
CA GLY A 506 -19.49 -5.83 -15.74
C GLY A 506 -20.89 -5.90 -16.36
N GLN A 507 -21.00 -5.91 -17.69
CA GLN A 507 -22.27 -5.97 -18.42
C GLN A 507 -22.34 -7.25 -19.26
N LEU A 508 -23.41 -8.04 -19.14
CA LEU A 508 -23.59 -9.28 -19.94
C LEU A 508 -23.58 -9.10 -21.47
N LEU A 509 -23.78 -7.87 -21.94
CA LEU A 509 -23.80 -7.50 -23.37
C LEU A 509 -22.42 -7.15 -23.91
N ASP A 510 -21.56 -6.60 -23.05
CA ASP A 510 -20.16 -6.33 -23.37
C ASP A 510 -19.40 -7.54 -22.84
N ARG A 511 -18.88 -8.42 -23.69
CA ARG A 511 -18.36 -9.73 -23.27
C ARG A 511 -16.84 -9.74 -23.42
N ASN A 512 -16.18 -8.87 -22.66
CA ASN A 512 -14.75 -8.65 -22.74
C ASN A 512 -14.09 -9.00 -21.41
N VAL A 513 -12.91 -9.59 -21.51
CA VAL A 513 -12.00 -9.80 -20.39
C VAL A 513 -10.71 -9.08 -20.75
N TRP A 514 -10.50 -7.91 -20.18
CA TRP A 514 -9.28 -7.14 -20.42
C TRP A 514 -8.15 -7.69 -19.56
N LEU A 515 -7.02 -7.93 -20.20
CA LEU A 515 -5.79 -8.23 -19.51
C LEU A 515 -5.17 -6.92 -19.02
N ILE A 516 -4.70 -6.87 -17.78
CA ILE A 516 -4.10 -5.68 -17.17
C ILE A 516 -2.58 -5.84 -17.10
N ASP A 517 -1.86 -5.12 -17.95
CA ASP A 517 -0.40 -5.15 -18.11
C ASP A 517 0.19 -3.74 -17.98
N ASP A 518 0.09 -3.15 -16.80
CA ASP A 518 0.54 -1.76 -16.61
C ASP A 518 1.74 -1.61 -15.68
N GLY A 519 2.28 -2.73 -15.16
CA GLY A 519 3.56 -2.81 -14.47
C GLY A 519 3.66 -2.09 -13.12
N LEU A 520 3.39 -0.78 -13.13
CA LEU A 520 3.42 0.09 -11.97
C LEU A 520 2.28 1.11 -11.86
N GLU A 521 1.60 1.46 -12.96
CA GLU A 521 0.72 2.63 -13.00
C GLU A 521 -0.72 2.35 -12.57
N LEU A 522 -1.30 1.18 -12.84
CA LEU A 522 -2.71 0.90 -12.46
C LEU A 522 -2.79 -0.35 -11.57
N GLY A 523 -2.19 -1.47 -11.93
CA GLY A 523 -1.66 -2.51 -11.05
C GLY A 523 -1.16 -3.72 -11.85
N ALA A 524 -0.25 -4.46 -11.22
CA ALA A 524 0.49 -5.52 -11.88
C ALA A 524 0.31 -6.86 -11.19
N ASN A 525 0.37 -7.94 -11.97
CA ASN A 525 0.66 -9.23 -11.37
C ASN A 525 2.11 -9.24 -10.83
N CYS A 526 2.42 -10.16 -9.91
CA CYS A 526 3.75 -10.19 -9.28
C CYS A 526 4.90 -10.23 -10.30
N THR A 527 4.72 -10.87 -11.45
CA THR A 527 5.75 -10.96 -12.50
C THR A 527 5.91 -9.65 -13.26
N ASP A 528 4.81 -9.01 -13.66
CA ASP A 528 4.84 -7.72 -14.36
C ASP A 528 5.49 -6.62 -13.50
N TYR A 529 5.21 -6.61 -12.19
CA TYR A 529 5.83 -5.68 -11.26
C TYR A 529 7.37 -5.81 -11.28
N TRP A 530 7.85 -7.04 -11.16
CA TRP A 530 9.29 -7.30 -11.12
C TRP A 530 10.00 -6.95 -12.43
N LEU A 531 9.38 -7.24 -13.56
CA LEU A 531 9.90 -6.84 -14.88
C LEU A 531 9.98 -5.32 -14.99
N SER A 532 8.91 -4.61 -14.63
CA SER A 532 8.85 -3.15 -14.71
C SER A 532 9.91 -2.48 -13.84
N VAL A 533 10.11 -2.95 -12.60
CA VAL A 533 11.15 -2.42 -11.71
C VAL A 533 12.55 -2.64 -12.29
N LEU A 534 12.82 -3.81 -12.88
CA LEU A 534 14.12 -4.08 -13.53
C LEU A 534 14.34 -3.20 -14.76
N GLU A 535 13.33 -3.04 -15.58
CA GLU A 535 13.40 -2.25 -16.81
C GLU A 535 13.62 -0.77 -16.51
N GLU A 536 12.84 -0.20 -15.61
CA GLU A 536 12.90 1.23 -15.30
C GLU A 536 14.16 1.62 -14.54
N VAL A 537 14.59 0.78 -13.59
CA VAL A 537 15.65 1.16 -12.66
C VAL A 537 17.01 0.60 -13.07
N ALA A 538 17.06 -0.64 -13.57
CA ALA A 538 18.31 -1.30 -13.96
C ALA A 538 18.52 -1.37 -15.48
N GLY A 539 17.53 -1.01 -16.29
CA GLY A 539 17.61 -1.12 -17.75
C GLY A 539 17.71 -2.56 -18.24
N VAL A 540 17.18 -3.52 -17.48
CA VAL A 540 17.18 -4.95 -17.82
C VAL A 540 15.81 -5.35 -18.35
N CYS A 541 15.77 -5.83 -19.58
CA CYS A 541 14.53 -6.24 -20.26
C CYS A 541 14.57 -7.74 -20.57
N LEU A 542 13.56 -8.48 -20.09
CA LEU A 542 13.48 -9.93 -20.30
C LEU A 542 12.34 -10.26 -21.26
N THR A 543 12.68 -10.92 -22.36
CA THR A 543 11.75 -11.30 -23.43
C THR A 543 11.17 -12.69 -23.22
N GLY A 544 10.07 -12.98 -23.93
CA GLY A 544 9.38 -14.26 -23.90
C GLY A 544 8.70 -14.57 -22.57
N THR A 545 8.47 -13.55 -21.76
CA THR A 545 7.86 -13.66 -20.42
C THR A 545 6.35 -13.55 -20.46
N ARG A 546 5.79 -13.01 -21.57
CA ARG A 546 4.38 -12.67 -21.73
C ARG A 546 3.56 -13.74 -22.49
N MET A 547 2.27 -13.85 -22.19
CA MET A 547 1.29 -14.62 -22.97
C MET A 547 0.18 -13.71 -23.50
N SER A 548 -0.06 -13.80 -24.81
CA SER A 548 -1.14 -13.10 -25.49
C SER A 548 -2.52 -13.61 -25.05
N ALA A 549 -3.56 -12.81 -25.30
CA ALA A 549 -4.97 -13.18 -25.13
C ALA A 549 -5.34 -14.45 -25.89
N ALA A 550 -4.74 -14.67 -27.06
CA ALA A 550 -4.94 -15.90 -27.83
C ALA A 550 -4.38 -17.13 -27.10
N GLU A 551 -3.19 -17.04 -26.53
CA GLU A 551 -2.57 -18.13 -25.76
C GLU A 551 -3.32 -18.40 -24.44
N ILE A 552 -3.77 -17.35 -23.76
CA ILE A 552 -4.57 -17.48 -22.53
C ILE A 552 -5.96 -18.07 -22.86
N THR A 553 -6.56 -17.66 -23.98
CA THR A 553 -7.82 -18.23 -24.46
C THR A 553 -7.66 -19.71 -24.76
N ASP A 554 -6.59 -20.11 -25.45
CA ASP A 554 -6.30 -21.52 -25.72
C ASP A 554 -6.14 -22.30 -24.41
N PHE A 555 -5.36 -21.79 -23.46
CA PHE A 555 -5.21 -22.39 -22.14
C PHE A 555 -6.57 -22.64 -21.47
N PHE A 556 -7.44 -21.64 -21.36
CA PHE A 556 -8.75 -21.82 -20.72
C PHE A 556 -9.74 -22.65 -21.56
N GLN A 557 -9.55 -22.79 -22.88
CA GLN A 557 -10.43 -23.60 -23.72
C GLN A 557 -10.01 -25.07 -23.80
N THR A 558 -8.72 -25.35 -23.89
CA THR A 558 -8.18 -26.65 -24.30
C THR A 558 -7.36 -27.34 -23.19
N ASP A 559 -6.71 -26.58 -22.29
CA ASP A 559 -5.88 -27.17 -21.24
C ASP A 559 -6.73 -27.93 -20.19
N PRO A 560 -6.33 -29.14 -19.74
CA PRO A 560 -7.10 -29.91 -18.76
C PRO A 560 -7.27 -29.24 -17.39
N ILE A 561 -6.35 -28.36 -16.99
CA ILE A 561 -6.40 -27.55 -15.78
C ILE A 561 -7.18 -26.28 -16.07
N GLY A 562 -6.74 -25.50 -17.06
CA GLY A 562 -7.35 -24.21 -17.41
C GLY A 562 -8.85 -24.32 -17.72
N SER A 563 -9.25 -25.34 -18.48
CA SER A 563 -10.67 -25.56 -18.83
C SER A 563 -11.60 -25.87 -17.67
N LYS A 564 -11.07 -26.16 -16.48
CA LYS A 564 -11.82 -26.45 -15.26
C LYS A 564 -11.66 -25.37 -14.19
N THR A 565 -10.89 -24.32 -14.46
CA THR A 565 -10.65 -23.22 -13.52
C THR A 565 -11.98 -22.54 -13.18
N PRO A 566 -12.45 -22.58 -11.91
CA PRO A 566 -13.71 -21.96 -11.49
C PRO A 566 -13.53 -20.45 -11.32
N ILE A 567 -14.45 -19.65 -11.86
CA ILE A 567 -14.48 -18.19 -11.66
C ILE A 567 -14.89 -17.88 -10.20
N PRO A 568 -14.08 -17.13 -9.43
CA PRO A 568 -14.43 -16.73 -8.08
C PRO A 568 -15.71 -15.92 -8.06
N ASP A 569 -16.56 -16.11 -7.05
CA ASP A 569 -17.89 -15.49 -6.99
C ASP A 569 -17.86 -13.96 -7.17
N PHE A 570 -16.81 -13.28 -6.69
CA PHE A 570 -16.68 -11.82 -6.81
C PHE A 570 -16.20 -11.34 -8.20
N LEU A 571 -15.66 -12.22 -9.05
CA LEU A 571 -15.35 -11.96 -10.46
C LEU A 571 -16.38 -12.57 -11.42
N ASN A 572 -17.27 -13.41 -10.88
CA ASN A 572 -18.21 -14.16 -11.68
C ASN A 572 -19.34 -13.24 -12.17
N PRO A 573 -19.49 -13.01 -13.48
CA PRO A 573 -20.56 -12.17 -14.01
C PRO A 573 -21.95 -12.84 -13.93
N LEU A 574 -22.03 -14.09 -13.45
CA LEU A 574 -23.24 -14.88 -13.34
C LEU A 574 -23.57 -15.24 -11.89
N PRO A 575 -24.87 -15.38 -11.53
CA PRO A 575 -25.30 -15.69 -10.17
C PRO A 575 -25.14 -17.18 -9.79
N PHE A 576 -24.37 -17.95 -10.56
CA PHE A 576 -24.12 -19.37 -10.34
C PHE A 576 -22.68 -19.72 -10.70
N PRO A 577 -22.07 -20.75 -10.07
CA PRO A 577 -20.69 -21.13 -10.35
C PRO A 577 -20.48 -21.49 -11.82
N VAL A 578 -19.41 -20.95 -12.40
CA VAL A 578 -18.98 -21.21 -13.78
C VAL A 578 -17.47 -21.31 -13.86
N THR A 579 -16.99 -21.96 -14.91
CA THR A 579 -15.56 -22.02 -15.22
C THR A 579 -15.14 -20.93 -16.22
N ALA A 580 -13.84 -20.66 -16.33
CA ALA A 580 -13.31 -19.80 -17.38
C ALA A 580 -13.75 -20.26 -18.77
N LYS A 581 -13.76 -21.58 -19.01
CA LYS A 581 -14.28 -22.17 -20.25
C LYS A 581 -15.76 -21.88 -20.48
N ASP A 582 -16.58 -21.97 -19.45
CA ASP A 582 -18.01 -21.65 -19.56
C ASP A 582 -18.20 -20.18 -19.95
N ILE A 583 -17.45 -19.27 -19.34
CA ILE A 583 -17.49 -17.84 -19.69
C ILE A 583 -17.07 -17.61 -21.14
N LEU A 584 -15.97 -18.23 -21.61
CA LEU A 584 -15.54 -18.13 -23.00
C LEU A 584 -16.58 -18.72 -23.96
N ASN A 585 -17.21 -19.85 -23.62
CA ASN A 585 -18.29 -20.46 -24.40
C ASN A 585 -19.57 -19.60 -24.44
N LEU A 586 -19.79 -18.78 -23.42
CA LEU A 586 -20.86 -17.78 -23.41
C LEU A 586 -20.54 -16.58 -24.31
N GLY A 587 -19.38 -16.57 -24.98
CA GLY A 587 -18.99 -15.57 -25.96
C GLY A 587 -18.17 -14.42 -25.37
N TYR A 588 -17.56 -14.60 -24.19
CA TYR A 588 -16.55 -13.67 -23.72
C TYR A 588 -15.26 -13.81 -24.51
N THR A 589 -14.66 -12.67 -24.81
CA THR A 589 -13.41 -12.56 -25.56
C THR A 589 -12.36 -11.94 -24.67
N ILE A 590 -11.21 -12.59 -24.55
CA ILE A 590 -10.05 -12.02 -23.87
C ILE A 590 -9.42 -10.99 -24.80
N ILE A 591 -9.18 -9.78 -24.29
CA ILE A 591 -8.61 -8.66 -25.04
C ILE A 591 -7.16 -8.49 -24.59
N ASP A 592 -6.25 -8.50 -25.56
CA ASP A 592 -4.84 -8.20 -25.33
C ASP A 592 -4.67 -6.78 -24.75
N PRO A 593 -3.73 -6.60 -23.81
CA PRO A 593 -3.33 -5.27 -23.41
C PRO A 593 -2.58 -4.59 -24.58
N PRO A 594 -2.41 -3.25 -24.56
CA PRO A 594 -1.45 -2.59 -25.43
C PRO A 594 -0.07 -3.26 -25.34
N PRO A 595 0.74 -3.26 -26.43
CA PRO A 595 2.09 -3.80 -26.35
C PRO A 595 2.91 -3.10 -25.28
N HIS A 596 3.50 -3.89 -24.38
CA HIS A 596 4.48 -3.41 -23.41
C HIS A 596 5.75 -3.04 -24.15
N ARG A 597 6.17 -1.78 -24.02
CA ARG A 597 7.39 -1.27 -24.64
C ARG A 597 8.50 -1.24 -23.61
N PHE A 598 9.51 -2.08 -23.84
CA PHE A 598 10.69 -2.16 -22.99
C PHE A 598 11.49 -0.85 -23.00
N SER A 599 11.85 -0.37 -21.82
CA SER A 599 12.56 0.92 -21.63
C SER A 599 13.96 0.93 -22.27
N CYS A 600 14.64 -0.21 -22.27
CA CYS A 600 16.06 -0.30 -22.58
C CYS A 600 16.36 -0.29 -24.10
N ASP A 601 15.48 -0.87 -24.91
CA ASP A 601 15.71 -1.08 -26.34
C ASP A 601 14.50 -0.76 -27.23
N GLY A 602 13.35 -0.42 -26.63
CA GLY A 602 12.12 -0.08 -27.35
C GLY A 602 11.47 -1.27 -28.04
N THR A 603 11.86 -2.51 -27.74
CA THR A 603 11.16 -3.70 -28.21
C THR A 603 9.75 -3.74 -27.61
N GLU A 604 8.83 -4.46 -28.28
CA GLU A 604 7.43 -4.54 -27.87
C GLU A 604 7.00 -6.00 -27.73
N GLU A 605 6.34 -6.32 -26.63
CA GLU A 605 5.67 -7.61 -26.40
C GLU A 605 4.22 -7.40 -25.97
N THR A 606 3.31 -8.26 -26.42
CA THR A 606 1.89 -8.20 -26.05
C THR A 606 1.53 -9.30 -25.08
N GLY A 607 0.63 -9.00 -24.13
CA GLY A 607 0.07 -9.97 -23.20
C GLY A 607 0.60 -9.81 -21.78
N LEU A 608 0.27 -10.75 -20.90
CA LEU A 608 0.65 -10.68 -19.48
C LEU A 608 1.87 -11.51 -19.15
N ALA A 609 2.76 -10.98 -18.31
CA ALA A 609 3.89 -11.77 -17.83
C ALA A 609 3.43 -12.82 -16.82
N PHE A 610 3.93 -14.05 -16.95
CA PHE A 610 3.58 -15.13 -16.02
C PHE A 610 4.83 -15.80 -15.44
N PRO A 611 4.82 -16.25 -14.16
CA PRO A 611 6.00 -16.85 -13.53
C PRO A 611 6.56 -18.05 -14.32
N SER A 612 5.66 -18.87 -14.89
CA SER A 612 6.05 -20.04 -15.67
C SER A 612 6.70 -19.68 -17.01
N ARG A 613 6.35 -18.54 -17.62
CA ARG A 613 7.02 -18.02 -18.82
C ARG A 613 8.31 -17.32 -18.47
N PHE A 614 8.28 -16.51 -17.41
CA PHE A 614 9.45 -15.84 -16.85
C PHE A 614 10.60 -16.83 -16.61
N ILE A 615 10.35 -17.92 -15.88
CA ILE A 615 11.40 -18.90 -15.57
C ILE A 615 11.88 -19.67 -16.82
N LEU A 616 11.15 -19.62 -17.92
CA LEU A 616 11.52 -20.22 -19.21
C LEU A 616 12.14 -19.20 -20.18
N SER A 617 12.23 -17.92 -19.80
CA SER A 617 12.81 -16.88 -20.64
C SER A 617 14.21 -17.27 -21.13
N PRO A 618 14.52 -17.02 -22.41
CA PRO A 618 15.85 -17.25 -22.97
C PRO A 618 16.90 -16.32 -22.35
N ASP A 619 16.47 -15.18 -21.81
CA ASP A 619 17.33 -14.14 -21.26
C ASP A 619 17.74 -14.42 -19.81
N LEU A 620 17.28 -15.53 -19.23
CA LEU A 620 17.77 -16.01 -17.94
C LEU A 620 18.96 -16.96 -18.11
N GLY A 621 19.87 -16.97 -17.15
CA GLY A 621 20.99 -17.90 -17.08
C GLY A 621 20.56 -19.33 -16.77
N GLN A 622 21.49 -20.27 -16.90
CA GLN A 622 21.30 -21.63 -16.39
C GLN A 622 21.59 -21.67 -14.88
N SER A 623 20.72 -22.34 -14.12
CA SER A 623 20.94 -22.50 -12.68
C SER A 623 22.21 -23.33 -12.44
N SER A 624 23.11 -22.82 -11.59
CA SER A 624 24.23 -23.60 -11.10
C SER A 624 23.73 -24.60 -10.07
N PHE A 625 23.71 -25.88 -10.42
CA PHE A 625 23.43 -26.95 -9.47
C PHE A 625 24.67 -27.20 -8.63
N LEU A 626 24.52 -27.07 -7.31
CA LEU A 626 25.54 -27.63 -6.41
C LEU A 626 25.44 -29.15 -6.55
N PRO A 627 26.55 -29.86 -6.84
CA PRO A 627 26.50 -31.31 -6.87
C PRO A 627 25.96 -31.78 -5.53
N THR A 628 24.84 -32.49 -5.55
CA THR A 628 24.33 -33.28 -4.43
C THR A 628 25.28 -34.45 -4.20
N ALA A 629 26.57 -34.18 -3.96
CA ALA A 629 27.33 -35.08 -3.13
C ALA A 629 26.49 -35.22 -1.87
N ALA A 630 26.09 -36.45 -1.54
CA ALA A 630 25.32 -36.75 -0.35
C ALA A 630 26.06 -36.19 0.85
N VAL A 631 25.79 -34.93 1.20
CA VAL A 631 26.14 -34.34 2.48
C VAL A 631 25.19 -35.04 3.42
N LEU A 632 25.58 -36.24 3.85
CA LEU A 632 25.11 -36.80 5.09
C LEU A 632 25.16 -35.64 6.09
N PRO A 633 24.05 -35.34 6.79
CA PRO A 633 24.04 -34.24 7.74
C PRO A 633 25.27 -34.38 8.64
N PRO A 634 25.98 -33.29 8.98
CA PRO A 634 27.09 -33.37 9.90
C PRO A 634 26.60 -34.18 11.11
N PRO A 635 27.30 -35.27 11.49
CA PRO A 635 26.79 -36.17 12.51
C PRO A 635 26.45 -35.33 13.73
N SER A 636 25.18 -35.38 14.14
CA SER A 636 24.69 -34.69 15.32
C SER A 636 25.65 -34.92 16.49
N PRO A 637 25.79 -33.99 17.46
CA PRO A 637 26.63 -34.20 18.64
C PRO A 637 26.36 -35.55 19.34
N TRP A 638 25.14 -36.07 19.21
CA TRP A 638 24.74 -37.40 19.66
C TRP A 638 25.45 -38.55 18.95
N TRP A 639 25.82 -38.42 17.67
CA TRP A 639 26.59 -39.43 16.95
C TRP A 639 28.03 -39.55 17.46
N ALA A 640 28.65 -38.44 17.90
CA ALA A 640 29.94 -38.49 18.60
C ALA A 640 29.80 -39.18 19.96
N LEU A 641 28.71 -38.94 20.68
CA LEU A 641 28.38 -39.60 21.95
C LEU A 641 28.10 -41.10 21.77
N ILE A 642 27.33 -41.49 20.75
CA ILE A 642 27.03 -42.87 20.38
C ILE A 642 28.30 -43.59 19.94
N ARG A 643 29.20 -42.95 19.18
CA ARG A 643 30.51 -43.52 18.85
C ARG A 643 31.38 -43.74 20.09
N GLN A 644 31.42 -42.78 21.02
CA GLN A 644 32.14 -42.95 22.28
C GLN A 644 31.53 -44.05 23.15
N LEU A 645 30.20 -44.15 23.23
CA LEU A 645 29.51 -45.21 23.96
C LEU A 645 29.75 -46.58 23.31
N TYR A 646 29.73 -46.66 21.99
CA TYR A 646 30.00 -47.88 21.23
C TYR A 646 31.47 -48.33 21.38
N GLN A 647 32.42 -47.39 21.34
CA GLN A 647 33.84 -47.68 21.61
C GLN A 647 34.09 -48.11 23.06
N ARG A 648 33.41 -47.50 24.03
CA ARG A 648 33.47 -47.91 25.45
C ARG A 648 32.82 -49.28 25.69
N LEU A 649 31.74 -49.60 24.99
CA LEU A 649 31.09 -50.92 25.02
C LEU A 649 31.97 -51.99 24.37
N GLN A 650 32.69 -51.68 23.29
CA GLN A 650 33.66 -52.62 22.70
C GLN A 650 34.90 -52.84 23.58
N LEU A 651 35.34 -51.81 24.32
CA LEU A 651 36.45 -51.93 25.27
C LEU A 651 36.05 -52.63 26.58
N GLY A 652 34.76 -52.63 26.93
CA GLY A 652 34.22 -53.33 28.11
C GLY A 652 33.88 -54.81 27.90
N LEU A 653 33.94 -55.31 26.67
CA LEU A 653 33.65 -56.71 26.31
C LEU A 653 34.92 -57.54 26.04
N GLN A 654 36.04 -57.21 26.70
CA GLN A 654 37.12 -58.19 26.83
C GLN A 654 36.71 -59.25 27.88
N VAL A 655 36.05 -60.30 27.39
CA VAL A 655 35.87 -61.55 28.12
C VAL A 655 37.27 -62.10 28.45
N PRO A 656 37.60 -62.35 29.73
CA PRO A 656 38.88 -62.99 30.05
C PRO A 656 38.84 -64.41 29.50
N GLN A 657 39.75 -64.75 28.59
CA GLN A 657 40.06 -66.15 28.32
C GLN A 657 40.69 -66.75 29.59
N GLN A 658 39.99 -67.69 30.21
CA GLN A 658 40.55 -68.56 31.23
C GLN A 658 41.27 -69.76 30.57
N PRO A 659 42.27 -70.32 31.26
CA PRO A 659 43.42 -71.03 30.67
C PRO A 659 43.13 -72.36 29.98
#